data_AF-A0A662CFN8-F1
#
_entry.id   AF-A0A662CFN8-F1
#
_cell.length_a   1.000
_cell.length_b   1.000
_cell.length_c   1.000
_cell.angle_alpha   90.00
_cell.angle_beta   90.00
_cell.angle_gamma   90.00
#
_symmetry.space_group_name_H-M   'P 1'
#
loop_
_entity.id
_entity.type
_entity.pdbx_description
1 polymer ?
#
loop_
_entity_poly.entity_id
_entity_poly.type
_entity_poly.pdbx_seq_one_letter_code
_entity_poly.pdbx_strand_id
1 'polypeptide(L)'
;QLFERVDQFRKPGSIVSTNTSGISVNAIAEGRSEDFRRHFLGTHFFNPPRYMKLLEIIPGKDTDPAVVEFISRYGEDLLGKGIVYAKDTPNFIANRIGVFGMMYTLKVMEELGLTIEEVDALTGKAMGRTKMATFRLADMVGIDILYHVAKNVYDNALDDEWREIFKPPQWLEEMVRKGWLGDKTKQGFYKKVKGEGDKKERLVLDYRTMEYRPAKKASFPRLEMAKQEEDLARRLKVLISGKDKGAQFAAKSLAALFVYSANRIPDIADDVVNVDRAMQWGFNWEKGPFELWDLIGFEKSLEVIKANGFEVPARVQEMVDKGFGSFYKGEINGQGVKRYFYDFETKDYKEIEPNPRIVILPDLKNAKKVVLENAEASLIDIGDGVTCLEFHTKMNAIGPGILQMVHEALEEVCKNFVGLVIGNQGEHFSAGANIALLLMAIQNEEWEDIDWMVRSFQGATMTLKYFEKPVVAAPHGITVGGGCEFCLHCHRIRAAAETYMGLVEVGVGLVPAGGGSKEMAIRNLSHIPQDMPRGVVIDPFPYLRRAFETIGMARVATSAHEAREIGFLTPCDGISINKEYLIHDAKETVLALVKTGYKPPMPARIRVPGRDGYAYLEMLIYNMQVSGYISEHDAKIGRHVARILSGGDVPAGTWVEEQEFLDLEREAFLSLCGEPKTQERIQHMLTTGKPLRN
;
A
#
# COMPACT_ATOMS: atom_id res chain seq x y z
N GLN A 1 38.58 8.48 0.44
CA GLN A 1 39.27 7.61 -0.54
C GLN A 1 38.38 7.24 -1.74
N LEU A 2 37.24 6.56 -1.57
CA LEU A 2 36.37 6.20 -2.72
C LEU A 2 35.97 7.42 -3.57
N PHE A 3 35.42 8.47 -2.94
CA PHE A 3 34.98 9.67 -3.66
C PHE A 3 36.12 10.47 -4.30
N GLU A 4 37.39 10.24 -3.91
CA GLU A 4 38.55 10.80 -4.64
C GLU A 4 38.65 10.24 -6.05
N ARG A 5 38.51 8.91 -6.13
CA ARG A 5 38.58 8.20 -7.39
C ARG A 5 37.38 8.55 -8.25
N VAL A 6 36.19 8.68 -7.64
CA VAL A 6 34.99 9.12 -8.36
C VAL A 6 35.19 10.52 -8.94
N ASP A 7 35.69 11.47 -8.15
CA ASP A 7 35.98 12.84 -8.58
C ASP A 7 36.97 12.89 -9.77
N GLN A 8 38.02 12.07 -9.74
CA GLN A 8 39.01 12.00 -10.82
C GLN A 8 38.47 11.46 -12.16
N PHE A 9 37.54 10.49 -12.13
CA PHE A 9 37.13 9.75 -13.33
C PHE A 9 35.73 10.08 -13.84
N ARG A 10 34.91 10.80 -13.07
CA ARG A 10 33.56 11.16 -13.51
C ARG A 10 33.60 12.25 -14.59
N LYS A 11 32.56 12.28 -15.43
CA LYS A 11 32.37 13.39 -16.37
C LYS A 11 32.03 14.68 -15.59
N PRO A 12 32.60 15.85 -15.93
CA PRO A 12 32.20 17.11 -15.34
C PRO A 12 30.68 17.34 -15.40
N GLY A 13 30.09 17.84 -14.32
CA GLY A 13 28.65 18.03 -14.18
C GLY A 13 27.81 16.77 -13.90
N SER A 14 28.38 15.56 -13.86
CA SER A 14 27.63 14.37 -13.44
C SER A 14 27.27 14.41 -11.95
N ILE A 15 26.02 14.15 -11.60
CA ILE A 15 25.57 14.09 -10.21
C ILE A 15 26.12 12.83 -9.53
N VAL A 16 26.65 13.01 -8.32
CA VAL A 16 27.09 11.93 -7.44
C VAL A 16 26.28 12.01 -6.15
N SER A 17 25.73 10.89 -5.67
CA SER A 17 25.03 10.88 -4.38
C SER A 17 25.48 9.76 -3.47
N THR A 18 25.17 9.89 -2.18
CA THR A 18 25.46 8.89 -1.14
C THR A 18 24.21 8.51 -0.36
N ASN A 19 24.03 7.21 -0.12
CA ASN A 19 22.97 6.65 0.74
C ASN A 19 23.46 6.44 2.19
N THR A 20 24.27 7.36 2.70
CA THR A 20 24.71 7.32 4.09
C THR A 20 23.50 7.53 5.02
N SER A 21 23.52 6.92 6.21
CA SER A 21 22.42 6.97 7.18
C SER A 21 22.67 7.96 8.33
N GLY A 22 23.75 8.74 8.25
CA GLY A 22 24.11 9.72 9.28
C GLY A 22 25.55 10.25 9.28
N ILE A 23 26.39 9.86 8.30
CA ILE A 23 27.71 10.50 8.07
C ILE A 23 27.50 11.81 7.33
N SER A 24 28.20 12.87 7.75
CA SER A 24 28.08 14.20 7.14
C SER A 24 28.41 14.20 5.64
N VAL A 25 27.49 14.72 4.83
CA VAL A 25 27.65 14.96 3.39
C VAL A 25 28.75 15.99 3.15
N ASN A 26 28.82 17.04 3.96
CA ASN A 26 29.87 18.05 3.89
C ASN A 26 31.26 17.47 4.16
N ALA A 27 31.38 16.60 5.16
CA ALA A 27 32.65 15.92 5.47
C ALA A 27 33.09 14.99 4.33
N ILE A 28 32.14 14.32 3.66
CA ILE A 28 32.45 13.47 2.50
C ILE A 28 32.94 14.30 1.30
N ALA A 29 32.37 15.50 1.11
CA ALA A 29 32.70 16.41 0.01
C ALA A 29 34.00 17.20 0.22
N GLU A 30 34.53 17.24 1.45
CA GLU A 30 35.71 18.01 1.81
C GLU A 30 36.95 17.57 1.00
N GLY A 31 37.72 18.54 0.50
CA GLY A 31 38.91 18.28 -0.31
C GLY A 31 38.64 17.63 -1.67
N ARG A 32 37.41 17.64 -2.18
CA ARG A 32 37.05 17.28 -3.58
C ARG A 32 37.05 18.52 -4.48
N SER A 33 37.04 18.33 -5.80
CA SER A 33 36.97 19.42 -6.78
C SER A 33 35.72 20.28 -6.61
N GLU A 34 35.78 21.55 -7.03
CA GLU A 34 34.61 22.44 -6.97
C GLU A 34 33.41 21.87 -7.75
N ASP A 35 33.67 21.32 -8.94
CA ASP A 35 32.64 20.67 -9.75
C ASP A 35 32.01 19.48 -9.01
N PHE A 36 32.79 18.67 -8.29
CA PHE A 36 32.25 17.60 -7.45
C PHE A 36 31.36 18.13 -6.33
N ARG A 37 31.82 19.11 -5.56
CA ARG A 37 31.05 19.61 -4.41
C ARG A 37 29.71 20.22 -4.85
N ARG A 38 29.67 20.88 -6.01
CA ARG A 38 28.43 21.40 -6.61
C ARG A 38 27.44 20.33 -7.07
N HIS A 39 27.93 19.16 -7.46
CA HIS A 39 27.11 18.05 -7.98
C HIS A 39 27.03 16.86 -7.01
N PHE A 40 27.28 17.10 -5.72
CA PHE A 40 27.25 16.07 -4.68
C PHE A 40 26.16 16.35 -3.64
N LEU A 41 25.43 15.31 -3.24
CA LEU A 41 24.38 15.38 -2.21
C LEU A 41 24.11 14.02 -1.55
N GLY A 42 23.44 14.01 -0.41
CA GLY A 42 22.86 12.80 0.19
C GLY A 42 21.51 12.46 -0.45
N THR A 43 21.31 11.17 -0.73
CA THR A 43 20.02 10.59 -1.14
C THR A 43 19.76 9.36 -0.28
N HIS A 44 19.11 9.56 0.86
CA HIS A 44 18.94 8.53 1.88
C HIS A 44 17.58 7.83 1.74
N PHE A 45 17.64 6.60 1.22
CA PHE A 45 16.54 5.66 1.07
C PHE A 45 16.38 4.80 2.32
N PHE A 46 15.14 4.43 2.61
CA PHE A 46 14.78 3.60 3.76
C PHE A 46 14.56 2.15 3.36
N ASN A 47 15.03 1.20 4.16
CA ASN A 47 14.97 -0.22 3.84
C ASN A 47 13.60 -0.84 4.20
N PRO A 48 12.95 -1.62 3.29
CA PRO A 48 13.33 -1.88 1.91
C PRO A 48 13.02 -0.71 0.95
N PRO A 49 13.99 -0.27 0.12
CA PRO A 49 13.85 0.94 -0.71
C PRO A 49 12.78 0.82 -1.78
N ARG A 50 12.32 -0.40 -2.12
CA ARG A 50 11.17 -0.59 -3.02
C ARG A 50 9.86 -0.11 -2.38
N TYR A 51 9.64 -0.44 -1.10
CA TYR A 51 8.35 -0.25 -0.43
C TYR A 51 8.29 1.03 0.41
N MET A 52 9.41 1.45 1.00
CA MET A 52 9.44 2.65 1.83
C MET A 52 9.28 3.90 0.96
N LYS A 53 8.37 4.79 1.34
CA LYS A 53 8.03 5.98 0.56
C LYS A 53 9.11 7.06 0.64
N LEU A 54 9.78 7.19 1.79
CA LEU A 54 10.71 8.30 2.05
C LEU A 54 11.98 8.23 1.21
N LEU A 55 12.34 9.37 0.62
CA LEU A 55 13.68 9.72 0.19
C LEU A 55 14.07 11.04 0.84
N GLU A 56 15.04 11.01 1.74
CA GLU A 56 15.64 12.24 2.29
C GLU A 56 16.70 12.76 1.32
N ILE A 57 16.56 14.01 0.91
CA ILE A 57 17.56 14.73 0.11
C ILE A 57 18.34 15.66 1.04
N ILE A 58 19.67 15.48 1.07
CA ILE A 58 20.57 16.19 1.97
C ILE A 58 21.58 16.99 1.15
N PRO A 59 21.31 18.26 0.81
CA PRO A 59 22.30 19.10 0.15
C PRO A 59 23.47 19.39 1.09
N GLY A 60 24.68 19.33 0.55
CA GLY A 60 25.85 19.94 1.16
C GLY A 60 25.85 21.45 0.96
N LYS A 61 26.77 22.15 1.63
CA LYS A 61 26.90 23.62 1.60
C LYS A 61 27.14 24.19 0.20
N ASP A 62 27.81 23.42 -0.66
CA ASP A 62 28.21 23.84 -2.01
C ASP A 62 27.26 23.25 -3.08
N THR A 63 26.30 22.40 -2.70
CA THR A 63 25.42 21.70 -3.65
C THR A 63 24.58 22.71 -4.44
N ASP A 64 24.59 22.58 -5.76
CA ASP A 64 23.81 23.43 -6.64
C ASP A 64 22.29 23.17 -6.43
N PRO A 65 21.47 24.20 -6.19
CA PRO A 65 20.02 24.03 -6.03
C PRO A 65 19.35 23.34 -7.23
N ALA A 66 19.87 23.51 -8.45
CA ALA A 66 19.34 22.82 -9.63
C ALA A 66 19.54 21.30 -9.57
N VAL A 67 20.60 20.83 -8.90
CA VAL A 67 20.84 19.39 -8.66
C VAL A 67 19.81 18.84 -7.66
N VAL A 68 19.50 19.61 -6.61
CA VAL A 68 18.47 19.26 -5.62
C VAL A 68 17.11 19.14 -6.28
N GLU A 69 16.71 20.13 -7.10
CA GLU A 69 15.45 20.10 -7.83
C GLU A 69 15.37 18.90 -8.79
N PHE A 70 16.43 18.65 -9.56
CA PHE A 70 16.50 17.51 -10.47
C PHE A 70 16.31 16.18 -9.74
N ILE A 71 17.04 15.96 -8.64
CA ILE A 71 16.97 14.70 -7.88
C ILE A 71 15.61 14.54 -7.19
N SER A 72 15.03 15.63 -6.69
CA SER A 72 13.67 15.65 -6.13
C SER A 72 12.65 15.19 -7.15
N ARG A 73 12.61 15.82 -8.33
CA ARG A 73 11.70 15.44 -9.43
C ARG A 73 11.97 14.02 -9.90
N TYR A 74 13.23 13.62 -10.05
CA TYR A 74 13.59 12.25 -10.43
C TYR A 74 13.07 11.22 -9.41
N GLY A 75 13.26 11.49 -8.12
CA GLY A 75 12.79 10.63 -7.04
C GLY A 75 11.27 10.52 -7.00
N GLU A 76 10.56 11.63 -7.21
CA GLU A 76 9.09 11.65 -7.20
C GLU A 76 8.48 11.02 -8.45
N ASP A 77 8.95 11.40 -9.65
CA ASP A 77 8.37 11.04 -10.94
C ASP A 77 8.74 9.63 -11.40
N LEU A 78 10.02 9.25 -11.25
CA LEU A 78 10.55 8.02 -11.82
C LEU A 78 10.76 6.92 -10.76
N LEU A 79 10.96 7.27 -9.50
CA LEU A 79 11.11 6.30 -8.41
C LEU A 79 9.88 6.18 -7.51
N GLY A 80 8.89 7.08 -7.65
CA GLY A 80 7.67 7.07 -6.84
C GLY A 80 7.92 7.34 -5.35
N LYS A 81 8.94 8.14 -5.02
CA LYS A 81 9.31 8.50 -3.65
C LYS A 81 8.64 9.78 -3.19
N GLY A 82 8.32 9.83 -1.90
CA GLY A 82 8.03 11.07 -1.20
C GLY A 82 9.32 11.74 -0.79
N ILE A 83 9.48 12.99 -1.21
CA ILE A 83 10.70 13.76 -0.97
C ILE A 83 10.58 14.57 0.32
N VAL A 84 11.63 14.50 1.13
CA VAL A 84 11.85 15.36 2.30
C VAL A 84 13.23 15.98 2.18
N TYR A 85 13.35 17.26 2.50
CA TYR A 85 14.62 17.98 2.51
C TYR A 85 15.17 18.01 3.94
N ALA A 86 16.35 17.42 4.14
CA ALA A 86 17.03 17.37 5.42
C ALA A 86 18.33 18.18 5.38
N LYS A 87 18.70 18.75 6.54
CA LYS A 87 20.01 19.38 6.72
C LYS A 87 21.07 18.34 7.04
N ASP A 88 22.32 18.68 6.73
CA ASP A 88 23.48 17.82 7.01
C ASP A 88 23.85 17.84 8.49
N THR A 89 23.00 17.24 9.32
CA THR A 89 23.22 17.02 10.75
C THR A 89 23.25 15.53 11.07
N PRO A 90 23.87 15.09 12.18
CA PRO A 90 23.95 13.67 12.50
C PRO A 90 22.57 13.00 12.52
N ASN A 91 22.40 12.00 11.65
CA ASN A 91 21.17 11.22 11.42
C ASN A 91 20.00 11.97 10.74
N PHE A 92 20.24 13.12 10.11
CA PHE A 92 19.24 13.84 9.29
C PHE A 92 17.92 14.06 10.03
N ILE A 93 16.77 13.69 9.45
CA ILE A 93 15.46 13.90 10.07
C ILE A 93 14.91 12.61 10.68
N ALA A 94 14.59 11.63 9.85
CA ALA A 94 13.80 10.48 10.28
C ALA A 94 14.57 9.65 11.32
N ASN A 95 15.85 9.37 11.07
CA ASN A 95 16.67 8.63 12.04
C ASN A 95 16.90 9.45 13.31
N ARG A 96 17.01 10.78 13.21
CA ARG A 96 17.15 11.66 14.37
C ARG A 96 15.94 11.60 15.31
N ILE A 97 14.75 11.82 14.78
CA ILE A 97 13.49 11.83 15.54
C ILE A 97 13.07 10.41 15.94
N GLY A 98 13.19 9.44 15.03
CA GLY A 98 12.80 8.05 15.26
C GLY A 98 13.64 7.39 16.35
N VAL A 99 14.98 7.52 16.28
CA VAL A 99 15.86 6.93 17.29
C VAL A 99 15.74 7.66 18.62
N PHE A 100 15.56 8.98 18.62
CA PHE A 100 15.21 9.69 19.85
C PHE A 100 13.97 9.09 20.52
N GLY A 101 12.87 8.92 19.78
CA GLY A 101 11.64 8.36 20.30
C GLY A 101 11.79 6.94 20.83
N MET A 102 12.62 6.11 20.19
CA MET A 102 12.96 4.76 20.68
C MET A 102 13.81 4.82 21.96
N MET A 103 14.89 5.59 21.97
CA MET A 103 15.79 5.70 23.13
C MET A 103 15.09 6.30 24.35
N TYR A 104 14.24 7.30 24.15
CA TYR A 104 13.44 7.86 25.22
C TYR A 104 12.41 6.85 25.75
N THR A 105 11.80 6.06 24.87
CA THR A 105 10.93 4.94 25.26
C THR A 105 11.66 3.94 26.16
N LEU A 106 12.92 3.61 25.87
CA LEU A 106 13.72 2.71 26.72
C LEU A 106 13.96 3.31 28.10
N LYS A 107 14.28 4.60 28.19
CA LYS A 107 14.43 5.30 29.47
C LYS A 107 13.15 5.23 30.30
N VAL A 108 11.99 5.55 29.72
CA VAL A 108 10.71 5.51 30.44
C VAL A 108 10.31 4.08 30.81
N MET A 109 10.64 3.10 29.97
CA MET A 109 10.47 1.68 30.28
C MET A 109 11.21 1.30 31.57
N GLU A 110 12.48 1.72 31.71
CA GLU A 110 13.27 1.48 32.91
C GLU A 110 12.69 2.19 34.14
N GLU A 111 12.36 3.48 34.03
CA GLU A 111 11.81 4.29 35.12
C GLU A 111 10.49 3.70 35.68
N LEU A 112 9.61 3.20 34.80
CA LEU A 112 8.31 2.64 35.20
C LEU A 112 8.35 1.14 35.49
N GLY A 113 9.50 0.50 35.24
CA GLY A 113 9.68 -0.94 35.40
C GLY A 113 8.82 -1.77 34.44
N LEU A 114 8.58 -1.28 33.23
CA LEU A 114 7.80 -1.98 32.20
C LEU A 114 8.62 -3.09 31.54
N THR A 115 7.93 -4.09 31.02
CA THR A 115 8.50 -5.16 30.20
C THR A 115 8.48 -4.80 28.71
N ILE A 116 9.31 -5.50 27.92
CA ILE A 116 9.37 -5.36 26.45
C ILE A 116 7.97 -5.45 25.81
N GLU A 117 7.17 -6.39 26.27
CA GLU A 117 5.85 -6.72 25.69
C GLU A 117 4.81 -5.66 26.01
N GLU A 118 4.91 -5.05 27.19
CA GLU A 118 4.08 -3.92 27.60
C GLU A 118 4.39 -2.68 26.77
N VAL A 119 5.67 -2.37 26.55
CA VAL A 119 6.08 -1.27 25.68
C VAL A 119 5.63 -1.51 24.24
N ASP A 120 5.81 -2.71 23.70
CA ASP A 120 5.33 -3.05 22.35
C ASP A 120 3.80 -2.91 22.22
N ALA A 121 3.05 -3.26 23.27
CA ALA A 121 1.60 -3.11 23.26
C ALA A 121 1.15 -1.63 23.29
N LEU A 122 1.93 -0.76 23.94
CA LEU A 122 1.66 0.68 24.02
C LEU A 122 2.12 1.42 22.76
N THR A 123 3.31 1.11 22.25
CA THR A 123 3.97 1.82 21.13
C THR A 123 3.60 1.30 19.74
N GLY A 124 2.70 0.33 19.62
CA GLY A 124 2.17 -0.15 18.34
C GLY A 124 0.99 0.68 17.82
N LYS A 125 -0.04 -0.01 17.31
CA LYS A 125 -1.26 0.62 16.78
C LYS A 125 -1.95 1.57 17.77
N ALA A 126 -1.80 1.36 19.08
CA ALA A 126 -2.39 2.23 20.10
C ALA A 126 -1.90 3.69 20.00
N MET A 127 -0.67 3.91 19.52
CA MET A 127 -0.09 5.24 19.31
C MET A 127 0.02 5.62 17.82
N GLY A 128 -0.73 4.97 16.94
CA GLY A 128 -0.67 5.25 15.49
C GLY A 128 0.64 4.81 14.83
N ARG A 129 1.27 3.75 15.34
CA ARG A 129 2.50 3.15 14.78
C ARG A 129 2.21 1.76 14.23
N THR A 130 3.14 1.21 13.45
CA THR A 130 2.98 -0.12 12.86
C THR A 130 2.80 -1.23 13.91
N LYS A 131 2.27 -2.39 13.49
CA LYS A 131 2.13 -3.60 14.33
C LYS A 131 3.46 -4.15 14.89
N MET A 132 4.58 -3.68 14.37
CA MET A 132 5.92 -4.06 14.83
C MET A 132 6.32 -3.31 16.11
N ALA A 133 5.67 -2.18 16.42
CA ALA A 133 5.93 -1.38 17.61
C ALA A 133 7.43 -1.03 17.76
N THR A 134 7.96 -0.92 18.97
CA THR A 134 9.37 -0.55 19.22
C THR A 134 10.32 -1.72 19.07
N PHE A 135 10.12 -2.81 19.82
CA PHE A 135 11.12 -3.87 19.96
C PHE A 135 11.10 -4.89 18.82
N ARG A 136 9.92 -5.21 18.25
CA ARG A 136 9.89 -6.07 17.05
C ARG A 136 10.45 -5.34 15.84
N LEU A 137 10.26 -4.03 15.76
CA LEU A 137 10.89 -3.22 14.70
C LEU A 137 12.41 -3.25 14.86
N ALA A 138 12.93 -3.08 16.07
CA ALA A 138 14.37 -3.22 16.34
C ALA A 138 14.89 -4.63 15.99
N ASP A 139 14.17 -5.70 16.32
CA ASP A 139 14.53 -7.06 15.93
C ASP A 139 14.55 -7.25 14.39
N MET A 140 13.58 -6.68 13.68
CA MET A 140 13.47 -6.81 12.23
C MET A 140 14.56 -6.03 11.49
N VAL A 141 14.85 -4.80 11.94
CA VAL A 141 15.87 -3.92 11.32
C VAL A 141 17.28 -4.37 11.69
N GLY A 142 17.49 -4.75 12.95
CA GLY A 142 18.78 -5.07 13.53
C GLY A 142 19.06 -4.22 14.76
N ILE A 143 19.32 -4.88 15.89
CA ILE A 143 19.56 -4.20 17.17
C ILE A 143 20.90 -3.45 17.17
N ASP A 144 21.91 -3.98 16.47
CA ASP A 144 23.17 -3.29 16.19
C ASP A 144 22.97 -2.00 15.39
N ILE A 145 22.04 -1.97 14.44
CA ILE A 145 21.73 -0.76 13.68
C ILE A 145 21.17 0.31 14.62
N LEU A 146 20.19 -0.04 15.47
CA LEU A 146 19.68 0.87 16.50
C LEU A 146 20.81 1.40 17.39
N TYR A 147 21.67 0.51 17.89
CA TYR A 147 22.81 0.89 18.73
C TYR A 147 23.77 1.86 18.02
N HIS A 148 24.18 1.56 16.79
CA HIS A 148 25.12 2.40 16.05
C HIS A 148 24.53 3.75 15.65
N VAL A 149 23.25 3.80 15.26
CA VAL A 149 22.57 5.05 14.91
C VAL A 149 22.40 5.93 16.14
N ALA A 150 22.02 5.36 17.30
CA ALA A 150 21.96 6.10 18.57
C ALA A 150 23.34 6.63 18.97
N LYS A 151 24.35 5.75 18.93
CA LYS A 151 25.74 6.12 19.24
C LYS A 151 26.28 7.21 18.31
N ASN A 152 25.93 7.19 17.02
CA ASN A 152 26.34 8.24 16.08
C ASN A 152 25.84 9.63 16.50
N VAL A 153 24.61 9.73 17.02
CA VAL A 153 24.11 11.00 17.59
C VAL A 153 24.89 11.38 18.84
N TYR A 154 25.06 10.42 19.76
CA TYR A 154 25.79 10.65 21.00
C TYR A 154 27.21 11.14 20.74
N ASP A 155 27.90 10.59 19.75
CA ASP A 155 29.30 10.94 19.46
C ASP A 155 29.42 12.28 18.70
N ASN A 156 28.46 12.63 17.85
CA ASN A 156 28.63 13.74 16.88
C ASN A 156 27.71 14.95 17.09
N ALA A 157 26.61 14.84 17.84
CA ALA A 157 25.72 15.97 18.09
C ALA A 157 26.00 16.59 19.46
N LEU A 158 27.14 17.25 19.56
CA LEU A 158 27.68 17.77 20.81
C LEU A 158 26.81 18.89 21.42
N ASP A 159 26.11 19.64 20.58
CA ASP A 159 25.25 20.77 20.98
C ASP A 159 23.78 20.37 21.23
N ASP A 160 23.42 19.08 21.12
CA ASP A 160 22.05 18.62 21.43
C ASP A 160 21.84 18.57 22.95
N GLU A 161 20.85 19.30 23.44
CA GLU A 161 20.50 19.40 24.86
C GLU A 161 19.95 18.09 25.45
N TRP A 162 19.56 17.13 24.61
CA TRP A 162 19.13 15.77 24.97
C TRP A 162 20.13 14.71 24.50
N ARG A 163 21.37 15.08 24.17
CA ARG A 163 22.44 14.17 23.73
C ARG A 163 22.57 12.91 24.60
N GLU A 164 22.47 13.03 25.92
CA GLU A 164 22.60 11.90 26.84
C GLU A 164 21.52 10.81 26.68
N ILE A 165 20.35 11.14 26.12
CA ILE A 165 19.31 10.14 25.81
C ILE A 165 19.77 9.15 24.74
N PHE A 166 20.66 9.57 23.85
CA PHE A 166 21.18 8.72 22.79
C PHE A 166 22.23 7.73 23.27
N LYS A 167 22.68 7.81 24.53
CA LYS A 167 23.60 6.84 25.12
C LYS A 167 22.88 5.49 25.27
N PRO A 168 23.30 4.43 24.56
CA PRO A 168 22.67 3.12 24.68
C PRO A 168 22.74 2.58 26.11
N PRO A 169 21.65 2.01 26.67
CA PRO A 169 21.70 1.40 27.99
C PRO A 169 22.59 0.14 27.97
N GLN A 170 23.16 -0.20 29.12
CA GLN A 170 24.15 -1.28 29.24
C GLN A 170 23.62 -2.63 28.76
N TRP A 171 22.35 -2.95 29.01
CA TRP A 171 21.76 -4.21 28.54
C TRP A 171 21.64 -4.26 27.01
N LEU A 172 21.44 -3.12 26.33
CA LEU A 172 21.38 -3.05 24.87
C LEU A 172 22.76 -3.28 24.26
N GLU A 173 23.78 -2.67 24.85
CA GLU A 173 25.18 -2.90 24.47
C GLU A 173 25.58 -4.38 24.68
N GLU A 174 25.16 -4.99 25.78
CA GLU A 174 25.39 -6.41 26.04
C GLU A 174 24.73 -7.33 24.99
N MET A 175 23.51 -6.99 24.53
CA MET A 175 22.86 -7.73 23.44
C MET A 175 23.69 -7.69 22.16
N VAL A 176 24.20 -6.51 21.78
CA VAL A 176 25.06 -6.36 20.59
C VAL A 176 26.36 -7.15 20.76
N ARG A 177 27.00 -7.07 21.93
CA ARG A 177 28.22 -7.83 22.25
C ARG A 177 28.01 -9.35 22.16
N LYS A 178 26.85 -9.85 22.59
CA LYS A 178 26.47 -11.28 22.50
C LYS A 178 26.01 -11.72 21.11
N GLY A 179 25.89 -10.81 20.15
CA GLY A 179 25.36 -11.12 18.81
C GLY A 179 23.86 -11.42 18.80
N TRP A 180 23.10 -10.92 19.78
CA TRP A 180 21.63 -11.02 19.79
C TRP A 180 21.06 -9.86 18.98
N LEU A 181 21.12 -9.97 17.65
CA LEU A 181 20.88 -8.86 16.72
C LEU A 181 19.49 -8.86 16.08
N GLY A 182 18.54 -9.65 16.61
CA GLY A 182 17.17 -9.73 16.10
C GLY A 182 16.92 -10.86 15.11
N ASP A 183 16.05 -10.63 14.14
CA ASP A 183 15.58 -11.62 13.17
C ASP A 183 16.72 -12.22 12.33
N LYS A 184 17.73 -11.40 11.99
CA LYS A 184 18.90 -11.85 11.21
C LYS A 184 19.76 -12.89 11.94
N THR A 185 19.76 -12.88 13.27
CA THR A 185 20.43 -13.88 14.12
C THR A 185 19.43 -14.83 14.79
N LYS A 186 18.14 -14.75 14.43
CA LYS A 186 17.01 -15.50 15.03
C LYS A 186 16.89 -15.31 16.55
N GLN A 187 17.51 -14.28 17.10
CA GLN A 187 17.62 -14.03 18.53
C GLN A 187 17.88 -12.53 18.78
N GLY A 188 16.99 -11.88 19.53
CA GLY A 188 17.05 -10.46 19.89
C GLY A 188 16.21 -10.17 21.12
N PHE A 189 15.33 -9.17 21.09
CA PHE A 189 14.32 -8.98 22.13
C PHE A 189 13.33 -10.14 22.19
N TYR A 190 13.06 -10.74 21.03
CA TYR A 190 12.26 -11.94 20.89
C TYR A 190 13.09 -13.10 20.33
N LYS A 191 12.67 -14.32 20.64
CA LYS A 191 13.23 -15.56 20.11
C LYS A 191 12.12 -16.58 19.85
N LYS A 192 12.17 -17.25 18.70
CA LYS A 192 11.22 -18.33 18.37
C LYS A 192 11.89 -19.67 18.66
N VAL A 193 11.21 -20.54 19.41
CA VAL A 193 11.65 -21.91 19.72
C VAL A 193 10.58 -22.92 19.30
N LYS A 194 10.97 -24.16 19.03
CA LYS A 194 10.03 -25.26 18.80
C LYS A 194 9.46 -25.70 20.15
N GLY A 195 8.15 -25.57 20.34
CA GLY A 195 7.42 -26.10 21.49
C GLY A 195 6.84 -27.50 21.21
N GLU A 196 6.02 -27.99 22.13
CA GLU A 196 5.35 -29.29 21.98
C GLU A 196 4.38 -29.33 20.78
N GLY A 197 4.41 -30.41 20.00
CA GLY A 197 3.50 -30.64 18.87
C GLY A 197 3.70 -29.70 17.67
N ASP A 198 4.95 -29.32 17.36
CA ASP A 198 5.32 -28.40 16.27
C ASP A 198 4.77 -26.96 16.41
N LYS A 199 4.21 -26.62 17.58
CA LYS A 199 3.80 -25.24 17.89
C LYS A 199 5.04 -24.37 18.12
N LYS A 200 5.13 -23.26 17.39
CA LYS A 200 6.19 -22.26 17.61
C LYS A 200 5.88 -21.47 18.89
N GLU A 201 6.74 -21.59 19.89
CA GLU A 201 6.67 -20.76 21.09
C GLU A 201 7.52 -19.49 20.89
N ARG A 202 7.00 -18.35 21.34
CA ARG A 202 7.70 -17.07 21.31
C ARG A 202 8.18 -16.73 22.72
N LEU A 203 9.48 -16.66 22.88
CA LEU A 203 10.14 -16.17 24.08
C LEU A 203 10.44 -14.68 23.94
N VAL A 204 10.50 -14.00 25.08
CA VAL A 204 10.88 -12.59 25.21
C VAL A 204 12.02 -12.45 26.21
N LEU A 205 12.93 -11.52 25.96
CA LEU A 205 14.03 -11.19 26.87
C LEU A 205 13.49 -10.44 28.10
N ASP A 206 13.97 -10.81 29.28
CA ASP A 206 13.94 -9.92 30.45
C ASP A 206 15.25 -9.11 30.45
N TYR A 207 15.14 -7.81 30.16
CA TYR A 207 16.30 -6.93 30.01
C TYR A 207 17.08 -6.72 31.33
N ARG A 208 16.49 -7.11 32.48
CA ARG A 208 17.14 -6.98 33.80
C ARG A 208 18.01 -8.19 34.13
N THR A 209 17.53 -9.39 33.81
CA THR A 209 18.25 -10.64 34.08
C THR A 209 19.05 -11.14 32.88
N MET A 210 18.76 -10.62 31.68
CA MET A 210 19.28 -11.10 30.40
C MET A 210 18.90 -12.56 30.09
N GLU A 211 17.77 -13.03 30.62
CA GLU A 211 17.22 -14.37 30.39
C GLU A 211 15.92 -14.32 29.58
N TYR A 212 15.65 -15.39 28.82
CA TYR A 212 14.41 -15.51 28.05
C TYR A 212 13.32 -16.19 28.87
N ARG A 213 12.10 -15.67 28.77
CA ARG A 213 10.89 -16.24 29.38
C ARG A 213 9.75 -16.33 28.36
N PRO A 214 8.72 -17.14 28.61
CA PRO A 214 7.51 -17.13 27.80
C PRO A 214 6.88 -15.74 27.72
N ALA A 215 6.40 -15.41 26.52
CA ALA A 215 5.72 -14.15 26.26
C ALA A 215 4.37 -14.08 27.00
N LYS A 216 4.04 -12.92 27.58
CA LYS A 216 2.79 -12.61 28.29
C LYS A 216 2.00 -11.52 27.58
N LYS A 217 0.67 -11.61 27.64
CA LYS A 217 -0.21 -10.56 27.11
C LYS A 217 -0.15 -9.34 28.05
N ALA A 218 0.33 -8.21 27.53
CA ALA A 218 0.25 -6.93 28.23
C ALA A 218 -1.19 -6.46 28.33
N SER A 219 -1.56 -5.92 29.49
CA SER A 219 -2.89 -5.38 29.77
C SER A 219 -2.78 -4.15 30.67
N PHE A 220 -3.31 -3.03 30.19
CA PHE A 220 -3.46 -1.79 30.96
C PHE A 220 -4.90 -1.30 30.80
N PRO A 221 -5.56 -0.78 31.84
CA PRO A 221 -6.93 -0.30 31.74
C PRO A 221 -7.14 0.68 30.58
N ARG A 222 -6.27 1.69 30.44
CA ARG A 222 -6.35 2.65 29.33
C ARG A 222 -6.01 2.08 27.97
N LEU A 223 -5.10 1.12 27.91
CA LEU A 223 -4.79 0.45 26.64
C LEU A 223 -5.99 -0.36 26.14
N GLU A 224 -6.70 -1.07 27.01
CA GLU A 224 -7.89 -1.83 26.62
C GLU A 224 -9.03 -0.91 26.18
N MET A 225 -9.21 0.25 26.83
CA MET A 225 -10.17 1.26 26.37
C MET A 225 -9.76 1.85 25.00
N ALA A 226 -8.48 2.20 24.82
CA ALA A 226 -7.98 2.77 23.58
C ALA A 226 -8.14 1.80 22.39
N LYS A 227 -8.03 0.48 22.60
CA LYS A 227 -8.24 -0.52 21.54
C LYS A 227 -9.67 -0.54 20.98
N GLN A 228 -10.64 0.03 21.67
CA GLN A 228 -12.03 0.12 21.21
C GLN A 228 -12.29 1.36 20.35
N GLU A 229 -11.32 2.29 20.26
CA GLU A 229 -11.43 3.53 19.49
C GLU A 229 -10.73 3.41 18.13
N GLU A 230 -11.52 3.48 17.06
CA GLU A 230 -11.00 3.45 15.68
C GLU A 230 -10.36 4.79 15.28
N ASP A 231 -10.84 5.92 15.79
CA ASP A 231 -10.26 7.23 15.52
C ASP A 231 -8.96 7.45 16.32
N LEU A 232 -7.88 7.80 15.64
CA LEU A 232 -6.57 7.99 16.26
C LEU A 232 -6.59 9.12 17.30
N ALA A 233 -7.30 10.22 17.04
CA ALA A 233 -7.35 11.37 17.94
C ALA A 233 -7.95 10.99 19.29
N ARG A 234 -9.12 10.34 19.26
CA ARG A 234 -9.80 9.83 20.46
C ARG A 234 -8.96 8.77 21.16
N ARG A 235 -8.38 7.84 20.40
CA ARG A 235 -7.50 6.78 20.91
C ARG A 235 -6.34 7.35 21.73
N LEU A 236 -5.63 8.35 21.21
CA LEU A 236 -4.51 9.00 21.90
C LEU A 236 -4.97 9.73 23.18
N LYS A 237 -6.08 10.48 23.11
CA LYS A 237 -6.66 11.17 24.27
C LYS A 237 -7.03 10.19 25.39
N VAL A 238 -7.59 9.04 25.04
CA VAL A 238 -7.87 7.96 26.02
C VAL A 238 -6.58 7.43 26.61
N LEU A 239 -5.58 7.15 25.77
CA LEU A 239 -4.31 6.55 26.19
C LEU A 239 -3.54 7.44 27.19
N ILE A 240 -3.52 8.76 26.99
CA ILE A 240 -2.75 9.70 27.83
C ILE A 240 -3.49 10.20 29.08
N SER A 241 -4.78 9.87 29.27
CA SER A 241 -5.62 10.41 30.35
C SER A 241 -5.74 9.53 31.60
N GLY A 242 -4.96 8.44 31.69
CA GLY A 242 -4.95 7.52 32.83
C GLY A 242 -3.92 7.84 33.91
N LYS A 243 -4.05 7.14 35.04
CA LYS A 243 -3.06 7.11 36.12
C LYS A 243 -2.26 5.80 36.15
N ASP A 244 -2.63 4.80 35.35
CA ASP A 244 -1.89 3.56 35.25
C ASP A 244 -0.55 3.77 34.54
N LYS A 245 0.36 2.80 34.68
CA LYS A 245 1.71 2.88 34.09
C LYS A 245 1.70 3.04 32.57
N GLY A 246 0.71 2.46 31.87
CA GLY A 246 0.60 2.57 30.42
C GLY A 246 0.28 4.00 29.99
N ALA A 247 -0.63 4.65 30.71
CA ALA A 247 -0.95 6.06 30.46
C ALA A 247 0.20 7.02 30.79
N GLN A 248 0.88 6.80 31.92
CA GLN A 248 2.07 7.56 32.29
C GLN A 248 3.17 7.42 31.23
N PHE A 249 3.41 6.19 30.78
CA PHE A 249 4.36 5.89 29.71
C PHE A 249 4.01 6.63 28.41
N ALA A 250 2.76 6.54 27.96
CA ALA A 250 2.32 7.16 26.71
C ALA A 250 2.41 8.69 26.77
N ALA A 251 1.92 9.31 27.86
CA ALA A 251 1.95 10.75 28.06
C ALA A 251 3.40 11.28 28.08
N LYS A 252 4.28 10.63 28.86
CA LYS A 252 5.68 11.04 28.98
C LYS A 252 6.46 10.87 27.68
N SER A 253 6.21 9.77 26.95
CA SER A 253 6.88 9.51 25.67
C SER A 253 6.45 10.48 24.58
N LEU A 254 5.16 10.84 24.51
CA LEU A 254 4.66 11.82 23.55
C LEU A 254 5.15 13.23 23.88
N ALA A 255 5.10 13.63 25.16
CA ALA A 255 5.61 14.92 25.60
C ALA A 255 7.09 15.12 25.22
N ALA A 256 7.93 14.10 25.46
CA ALA A 256 9.33 14.14 25.08
C ALA A 256 9.53 14.22 23.55
N LEU A 257 8.77 13.43 22.79
CA LEU A 257 8.81 13.46 21.32
C LEU A 257 8.45 14.86 20.78
N PHE A 258 7.42 15.48 21.33
CA PHE A 258 6.95 16.82 20.98
C PHE A 258 8.02 17.89 21.24
N VAL A 259 8.54 17.92 22.47
CA VAL A 259 9.59 18.88 22.87
C VAL A 259 10.82 18.73 21.98
N TYR A 260 11.30 17.50 21.80
CA TYR A 260 12.49 17.24 20.99
C TYR A 260 12.28 17.62 19.53
N SER A 261 11.16 17.23 18.92
CA SER A 261 10.89 17.52 17.50
C SER A 261 10.84 19.03 17.23
N ALA A 262 10.21 19.80 18.13
CA ALA A 262 10.16 21.26 18.04
C ALA A 262 11.55 21.92 18.21
N ASN A 263 12.37 21.42 19.15
CA ASN A 263 13.73 21.93 19.34
C ASN A 263 14.68 21.59 18.18
N ARG A 264 14.31 20.63 17.32
CA ARG A 264 15.09 20.28 16.12
C ARG A 264 14.78 21.14 14.91
N ILE A 265 13.83 22.08 14.98
CA ILE A 265 13.61 23.06 13.92
C ILE A 265 14.29 24.39 14.29
N PRO A 266 15.17 24.94 13.43
CA PRO A 266 15.40 24.56 12.04
C PRO A 266 16.62 23.64 11.86
N ASP A 267 17.19 23.06 12.92
CA ASP A 267 18.47 22.35 12.90
C ASP A 267 18.51 21.17 11.90
N ILE A 268 17.47 20.34 11.86
CA ILE A 268 17.43 19.15 10.98
C ILE A 268 16.60 19.36 9.70
N ALA A 269 15.67 20.31 9.73
CA ALA A 269 14.72 20.60 8.65
C ALA A 269 14.25 22.06 8.79
N ASP A 270 13.83 22.68 7.69
CA ASP A 270 13.32 24.07 7.73
C ASP A 270 11.91 24.18 8.29
N ASP A 271 11.10 23.13 8.18
CA ASP A 271 9.69 23.16 8.55
C ASP A 271 9.17 21.86 9.21
N VAL A 272 7.99 21.98 9.81
CA VAL A 272 7.29 20.86 10.47
C VAL A 272 6.82 19.78 9.49
N VAL A 273 6.61 20.15 8.21
CA VAL A 273 6.07 19.27 7.17
C VAL A 273 7.08 18.20 6.79
N ASN A 274 8.35 18.59 6.63
CA ASN A 274 9.47 17.70 6.37
C ASN A 274 9.68 16.72 7.54
N VAL A 275 9.58 17.19 8.78
CA VAL A 275 9.68 16.34 9.97
C VAL A 275 8.54 15.32 10.04
N ASP A 276 7.30 15.75 9.85
CA ASP A 276 6.15 14.86 9.93
C ASP A 276 6.16 13.83 8.81
N ARG A 277 6.40 14.26 7.57
CA ARG A 277 6.52 13.37 6.40
C ARG A 277 7.66 12.38 6.56
N ALA A 278 8.80 12.78 7.13
CA ALA A 278 9.91 11.87 7.39
C ALA A 278 9.48 10.73 8.32
N MET A 279 8.71 11.03 9.38
CA MET A 279 8.22 10.01 10.30
C MET A 279 7.11 9.14 9.69
N GLN A 280 6.19 9.75 8.93
CA GLN A 280 5.14 9.02 8.23
C GLN A 280 5.70 8.08 7.16
N TRP A 281 6.67 8.53 6.37
CA TRP A 281 7.14 7.80 5.20
C TRP A 281 8.37 6.93 5.48
N GLY A 282 9.15 7.27 6.50
CA GLY A 282 10.37 6.55 6.91
C GLY A 282 10.13 5.53 8.02
N PHE A 283 9.21 5.82 8.95
CA PHE A 283 8.87 4.93 10.07
C PHE A 283 7.44 4.40 10.02
N ASN A 284 6.66 4.72 8.97
CA ASN A 284 5.27 4.30 8.79
C ASN A 284 4.39 4.65 10.01
N TRP A 285 4.58 5.85 10.56
CA TRP A 285 3.65 6.42 11.53
C TRP A 285 2.41 6.91 10.81
N GLU A 286 1.23 6.78 11.43
CA GLU A 286 -0.02 7.31 10.88
C GLU A 286 0.05 8.84 10.78
N LYS A 287 0.65 9.49 11.78
CA LYS A 287 0.83 10.94 11.87
C LYS A 287 2.22 11.28 12.41
N GLY A 288 2.80 12.37 11.91
CA GLY A 288 4.08 12.89 12.40
C GLY A 288 3.96 13.57 13.77
N PRO A 289 5.08 13.89 14.44
CA PRO A 289 5.07 14.56 15.75
C PRO A 289 4.17 15.81 15.85
N PHE A 290 4.19 16.72 14.88
CA PHE A 290 3.42 17.96 14.96
C PHE A 290 1.94 17.74 14.62
N GLU A 291 1.65 16.88 13.63
CA GLU A 291 0.27 16.43 13.40
C GLU A 291 -0.32 15.71 14.62
N LEU A 292 0.44 14.84 15.30
CA LEU A 292 0.00 14.17 16.53
C LEU A 292 -0.27 15.17 17.65
N TRP A 293 0.56 16.21 17.76
CA TRP A 293 0.39 17.29 18.72
C TRP A 293 -0.96 17.99 18.51
N ASP A 294 -1.29 18.36 17.27
CA ASP A 294 -2.57 18.98 16.91
C ASP A 294 -3.74 18.02 17.09
N LEU A 295 -3.56 16.73 16.75
CA LEU A 295 -4.60 15.71 16.84
C LEU A 295 -5.06 15.47 18.29
N ILE A 296 -4.13 15.50 19.25
CA ILE A 296 -4.43 15.46 20.69
C ILE A 296 -5.13 16.76 21.12
N GLY A 297 -4.90 17.86 20.40
CA GLY A 297 -5.32 19.21 20.73
C GLY A 297 -4.13 19.99 21.26
N PHE A 298 -3.83 21.12 20.62
CA PHE A 298 -2.62 21.91 20.89
C PHE A 298 -2.47 22.31 22.36
N GLU A 299 -3.51 22.90 22.96
CA GLU A 299 -3.53 23.26 24.39
C GLU A 299 -3.35 22.04 25.28
N LYS A 300 -4.03 20.93 24.93
CA LYS A 300 -3.93 19.69 25.71
C LYS A 300 -2.52 19.12 25.68
N SER A 301 -1.85 19.18 24.53
CA SER A 301 -0.47 18.76 24.37
C SER A 301 0.49 19.62 25.19
N LEU A 302 0.25 20.94 25.29
CA LEU A 302 1.01 21.82 26.20
C LEU A 302 0.82 21.43 27.67
N GLU A 303 -0.41 21.10 28.09
CA GLU A 303 -0.66 20.59 29.44
C GLU A 303 0.10 19.29 29.70
N VAL A 304 0.10 18.37 28.73
CA VAL A 304 0.79 17.07 28.84
C VAL A 304 2.30 17.27 28.94
N ILE A 305 2.88 18.21 28.19
CA ILE A 305 4.30 18.58 28.29
C ILE A 305 4.64 19.06 29.71
N LYS A 306 3.89 20.05 30.20
CA LYS A 306 4.11 20.63 31.54
C LYS A 306 3.88 19.61 32.66
N ALA A 307 2.83 18.79 32.57
CA ALA A 307 2.50 17.77 33.55
C ALA A 307 3.57 16.66 33.67
N ASN A 308 4.38 16.46 32.62
CA ASN A 308 5.49 15.51 32.63
C ASN A 308 6.85 16.17 32.95
N GLY A 309 6.84 17.44 33.41
CA GLY A 309 8.02 18.13 33.90
C GLY A 309 8.93 18.66 32.79
N PHE A 310 8.44 18.83 31.57
CA PHE A 310 9.19 19.46 30.48
C PHE A 310 8.81 20.92 30.32
N GLU A 311 9.78 21.70 29.84
CA GLU A 311 9.55 23.07 29.39
C GLU A 311 9.00 23.07 27.97
N VAL A 312 8.13 24.05 27.67
CA VAL A 312 7.65 24.26 26.31
C VAL A 312 8.80 24.85 25.49
N PRO A 313 9.12 24.28 24.31
CA PRO A 313 10.13 24.81 23.39
C PRO A 313 9.95 26.32 23.15
N ALA A 314 11.03 27.09 23.22
CA ALA A 314 10.97 28.56 23.15
C ALA A 314 10.25 29.06 21.88
N ARG A 315 10.48 28.42 20.73
CA ARG A 315 9.81 28.74 19.46
C ARG A 315 8.30 28.45 19.49
N VAL A 316 7.89 27.41 20.19
CA VAL A 316 6.46 27.09 20.39
C VAL A 316 5.83 28.06 21.37
N GLN A 317 6.56 28.48 22.42
CA GLN A 317 6.08 29.51 23.32
C GLN A 317 5.87 30.84 22.58
N GLU A 318 6.79 31.25 21.69
CA GLU A 318 6.61 32.44 20.84
C GLU A 318 5.35 32.33 19.95
N MET A 319 5.11 31.14 19.37
CA MET A 319 3.92 30.86 18.58
C MET A 319 2.63 31.06 19.41
N VAL A 320 2.60 30.55 20.65
CA VAL A 320 1.49 30.75 21.59
C VAL A 320 1.31 32.23 21.93
N ASP A 321 2.40 32.93 22.22
CA ASP A 321 2.38 34.36 22.60
C ASP A 321 1.84 35.24 21.48
N LYS A 322 2.00 34.81 20.22
CA LYS A 322 1.41 35.45 19.02
C LYS A 322 -0.05 35.05 18.73
N GLY A 323 -0.64 34.18 19.55
CA GLY A 323 -2.05 33.78 19.44
C GLY A 323 -2.30 32.60 18.50
N PHE A 324 -1.28 31.86 18.08
CA PHE A 324 -1.44 30.65 17.28
C PHE A 324 -1.66 29.42 18.17
N GLY A 325 -2.59 28.55 17.77
CA GLY A 325 -3.04 27.40 18.56
C GLY A 325 -3.06 26.07 17.81
N SER A 326 -2.33 25.94 16.70
CA SER A 326 -2.15 24.68 15.97
C SER A 326 -0.96 24.78 15.00
N PHE A 327 -0.29 23.67 14.70
CA PHE A 327 0.75 23.63 13.67
C PHE A 327 0.18 23.57 12.26
N TYR A 328 -1.01 23.00 12.08
CA TYR A 328 -1.66 22.87 10.79
C TYR A 328 -3.04 23.52 10.80
N LYS A 329 -3.44 24.06 9.64
CA LYS A 329 -4.84 24.45 9.38
C LYS A 329 -5.29 23.93 8.01
N GLY A 330 -6.57 23.59 7.91
CA GLY A 330 -7.23 23.22 6.66
C GLY A 330 -8.35 24.18 6.33
N GLU A 331 -8.42 24.63 5.09
CA GLU A 331 -9.51 25.46 4.57
C GLU A 331 -10.17 24.74 3.39
N ILE A 332 -11.44 24.37 3.56
CA ILE A 332 -12.24 23.77 2.48
C ILE A 332 -12.63 24.89 1.52
N ASN A 333 -12.38 24.68 0.23
CA ASN A 333 -12.89 25.52 -0.84
C ASN A 333 -13.61 24.65 -1.89
N GLY A 334 -14.23 25.27 -2.91
CA GLY A 334 -14.96 24.54 -3.96
C GLY A 334 -14.10 23.63 -4.85
N GLN A 335 -12.77 23.63 -4.69
CA GLN A 335 -11.81 22.83 -5.45
C GLN A 335 -11.14 21.73 -4.60
N GLY A 336 -11.31 21.72 -3.28
CA GLY A 336 -10.67 20.76 -2.37
C GLY A 336 -10.33 21.37 -1.00
N VAL A 337 -9.26 20.88 -0.38
CA VAL A 337 -8.78 21.36 0.92
C VAL A 337 -7.41 22.01 0.75
N LYS A 338 -7.34 23.32 1.00
CA LYS A 338 -6.05 24.02 1.16
C LYS A 338 -5.49 23.72 2.55
N ARG A 339 -4.22 23.37 2.61
CA ARG A 339 -3.52 23.07 3.86
C ARG A 339 -2.43 24.09 4.10
N TYR A 340 -2.29 24.50 5.35
CA TYR A 340 -1.21 25.37 5.79
C TYR A 340 -0.50 24.75 6.97
N PHE A 341 0.76 25.13 7.14
CA PHE A 341 1.56 24.80 8.31
C PHE A 341 2.11 26.09 8.93
N TYR A 342 2.31 26.10 10.24
CA TYR A 342 2.95 27.21 10.93
C TYR A 342 4.45 27.18 10.64
N ASP A 343 4.94 28.23 10.00
CA ASP A 343 6.34 28.39 9.68
C ASP A 343 7.04 29.20 10.78
N PHE A 344 8.05 28.60 11.42
CA PHE A 344 8.74 29.24 12.53
C PHE A 344 9.63 30.41 12.11
N GLU A 345 10.00 30.50 10.83
CA GLU A 345 10.84 31.59 10.31
C GLU A 345 10.01 32.84 10.03
N THR A 346 8.91 32.70 9.27
CA THR A 346 7.98 33.80 8.99
C THR A 346 7.06 34.10 10.18
N LYS A 347 6.94 33.16 11.12
CA LYS A 347 6.08 33.25 12.31
C LYS A 347 4.61 33.45 11.97
N ASP A 348 4.17 32.77 10.91
CA ASP A 348 2.80 32.78 10.38
C ASP A 348 2.54 31.47 9.61
N TYR A 349 1.31 31.26 9.16
CA TYR A 349 0.93 30.12 8.34
C TYR A 349 1.40 30.27 6.89
N LYS A 350 2.10 29.25 6.39
CA LYS A 350 2.46 29.10 4.98
C LYS A 350 1.64 28.00 4.33
N GLU A 351 1.17 28.22 3.09
CA GLU A 351 0.45 27.21 2.31
C GLU A 351 1.40 26.04 2.00
N ILE A 352 0.92 24.81 2.21
CA ILE A 352 1.59 23.61 1.70
C ILE A 352 1.28 23.58 0.21
N GLU A 353 2.31 23.77 -0.62
CA GLU A 353 2.14 23.78 -2.07
C GLU A 353 1.45 22.49 -2.54
N PRO A 354 0.26 22.59 -3.16
CA PRO A 354 -0.44 21.42 -3.64
C PRO A 354 0.25 20.89 -4.89
N ASN A 355 0.50 19.59 -4.93
CA ASN A 355 0.92 18.95 -6.17
C ASN A 355 -0.33 18.68 -7.04
N PRO A 356 -0.47 19.29 -8.22
CA PRO A 356 -1.67 19.16 -9.05
C PRO A 356 -1.89 17.72 -9.57
N ARG A 357 -0.87 16.87 -9.52
CA ARG A 357 -0.96 15.46 -9.89
C ARG A 357 -1.46 14.56 -8.76
N ILE A 358 -1.61 15.08 -7.54
CA ILE A 358 -2.15 14.32 -6.41
C ILE A 358 -3.63 14.66 -6.26
N VAL A 359 -4.47 13.67 -6.55
CA VAL A 359 -5.92 13.75 -6.28
C VAL A 359 -6.20 13.09 -4.93
N ILE A 360 -6.84 13.82 -4.02
CA ILE A 360 -7.21 13.32 -2.69
C ILE A 360 -8.74 13.20 -2.64
N LEU A 361 -9.26 11.99 -2.82
CA LEU A 361 -10.71 11.73 -2.86
C LEU A 361 -11.43 12.19 -1.58
N PRO A 362 -10.89 11.97 -0.36
CA PRO A 362 -11.49 12.54 0.85
C PRO A 362 -11.63 14.07 0.83
N ASP A 363 -10.67 14.79 0.23
CA ASP A 363 -10.74 16.25 0.13
C ASP A 363 -11.85 16.70 -0.81
N LEU A 364 -12.02 16.00 -1.93
CA LEU A 364 -13.10 16.26 -2.87
C LEU A 364 -14.47 15.96 -2.24
N LYS A 365 -14.58 14.87 -1.46
CA LYS A 365 -15.79 14.57 -0.68
C LYS A 365 -16.12 15.70 0.30
N ASN A 366 -15.12 16.17 1.06
CA ASN A 366 -15.28 17.30 1.98
C ASN A 366 -15.65 18.61 1.25
N ALA A 367 -15.16 18.80 0.03
CA ALA A 367 -15.52 19.91 -0.85
C ALA A 367 -16.87 19.70 -1.58
N LYS A 368 -17.68 18.71 -1.17
CA LYS A 368 -19.01 18.39 -1.72
C LYS A 368 -18.99 18.05 -3.22
N LYS A 369 -17.98 17.31 -3.67
CA LYS A 369 -17.84 16.81 -5.05
C LYS A 369 -18.44 15.43 -5.28
N VAL A 370 -19.12 14.84 -4.30
CA VAL A 370 -19.88 13.60 -4.49
C VAL A 370 -21.09 13.91 -5.38
N VAL A 371 -21.22 13.18 -6.48
CA VAL A 371 -22.30 13.28 -7.46
C VAL A 371 -23.44 12.32 -7.09
N LEU A 372 -23.08 11.06 -6.81
CA LEU A 372 -23.99 9.99 -6.39
C LEU A 372 -23.28 9.14 -5.34
N GLU A 373 -24.01 8.55 -4.40
CA GLU A 373 -23.43 7.60 -3.44
C GLU A 373 -24.45 6.61 -2.91
N ASN A 374 -23.95 5.45 -2.50
CA ASN A 374 -24.68 4.48 -1.69
C ASN A 374 -23.76 3.92 -0.59
N ALA A 375 -24.23 2.90 0.14
CA ALA A 375 -23.50 2.31 1.26
C ALA A 375 -22.19 1.58 0.87
N GLU A 376 -21.95 1.28 -0.41
CA GLU A 376 -20.80 0.51 -0.88
C GLU A 376 -19.87 1.28 -1.84
N ALA A 377 -20.37 2.32 -2.51
CA ALA A 377 -19.60 3.11 -3.46
C ALA A 377 -20.03 4.59 -3.56
N SER A 378 -19.14 5.44 -4.07
CA SER A 378 -19.38 6.87 -4.32
C SER A 378 -18.89 7.26 -5.72
N LEU A 379 -19.66 8.04 -6.46
CA LEU A 379 -19.23 8.71 -7.69
C LEU A 379 -18.81 10.14 -7.37
N ILE A 380 -17.57 10.49 -7.68
CA ILE A 380 -16.95 11.75 -7.25
C ILE A 380 -16.48 12.51 -8.49
N ASP A 381 -16.82 13.79 -8.61
CA ASP A 381 -16.25 14.68 -9.64
C ASP A 381 -14.78 14.96 -9.31
N ILE A 382 -13.87 14.51 -10.19
CA ILE A 382 -12.42 14.71 -10.06
C ILE A 382 -11.89 15.80 -11.01
N GLY A 383 -12.78 16.62 -11.56
CA GLY A 383 -12.47 17.73 -12.44
C GLY A 383 -12.37 17.36 -13.92
N ASP A 384 -12.29 18.38 -14.78
CA ASP A 384 -12.15 18.28 -16.24
C ASP A 384 -13.25 17.45 -16.93
N GLY A 385 -14.42 17.35 -16.28
CA GLY A 385 -15.54 16.54 -16.74
C GLY A 385 -15.33 15.04 -16.53
N VAL A 386 -14.41 14.60 -15.68
CA VAL A 386 -14.18 13.18 -15.37
C VAL A 386 -14.64 12.88 -13.94
N THR A 387 -15.24 11.70 -13.74
CA THR A 387 -15.61 11.21 -12.40
C THR A 387 -14.74 10.03 -11.96
N CYS A 388 -14.68 9.78 -10.67
CA CYS A 388 -14.10 8.59 -10.06
C CYS A 388 -15.19 7.80 -9.31
N LEU A 389 -15.42 6.55 -9.70
CA LEU A 389 -16.23 5.59 -8.96
C LEU A 389 -15.34 4.91 -7.92
N GLU A 390 -15.53 5.29 -6.66
CA GLU A 390 -14.80 4.78 -5.51
C GLU A 390 -15.61 3.68 -4.79
N PHE A 391 -15.01 2.50 -4.63
CA PHE A 391 -15.52 1.45 -3.75
C PHE A 391 -15.00 1.67 -2.34
N HIS A 392 -15.83 1.40 -1.34
CA HIS A 392 -15.47 1.58 0.07
C HIS A 392 -15.99 0.49 1.01
N THR A 393 -16.38 -0.67 0.46
CA THR A 393 -16.64 -1.87 1.26
C THR A 393 -15.36 -2.41 1.90
N LYS A 394 -15.48 -3.34 2.86
CA LYS A 394 -14.31 -4.00 3.46
C LYS A 394 -13.50 -4.71 2.36
N MET A 395 -12.21 -4.38 2.24
CA MET A 395 -11.31 -4.85 1.17
C MET A 395 -11.79 -4.51 -0.26
N ASN A 396 -12.72 -3.56 -0.39
CA ASN A 396 -13.38 -3.21 -1.64
C ASN A 396 -13.98 -4.44 -2.36
N ALA A 397 -14.51 -5.37 -1.57
CA ALA A 397 -15.22 -6.55 -2.08
C ALA A 397 -16.49 -6.13 -2.81
N ILE A 398 -16.71 -6.70 -3.99
CA ILE A 398 -17.81 -6.35 -4.88
C ILE A 398 -19.08 -7.05 -4.40
N GLY A 399 -20.05 -6.25 -3.96
CA GLY A 399 -21.40 -6.65 -3.57
C GLY A 399 -22.47 -6.05 -4.48
N PRO A 400 -23.76 -6.32 -4.19
CA PRO A 400 -24.88 -5.83 -4.99
C PRO A 400 -24.93 -4.30 -5.10
N GLY A 401 -24.54 -3.57 -4.04
CA GLY A 401 -24.53 -2.11 -4.03
C GLY A 401 -23.51 -1.52 -5.01
N ILE A 402 -22.32 -2.13 -5.13
CA ILE A 402 -21.34 -1.76 -6.15
C ILE A 402 -21.88 -2.04 -7.56
N LEU A 403 -22.48 -3.21 -7.80
CA LEU A 403 -23.02 -3.56 -9.12
C LEU A 403 -24.11 -2.57 -9.56
N GLN A 404 -25.03 -2.22 -8.65
CA GLN A 404 -26.04 -1.19 -8.88
C GLN A 404 -25.39 0.18 -9.17
N MET A 405 -24.41 0.58 -8.35
CA MET A 405 -23.73 1.87 -8.49
C MET A 405 -23.02 2.00 -9.84
N VAL A 406 -22.50 0.91 -10.42
CA VAL A 406 -21.92 0.93 -11.78
C VAL A 406 -22.93 1.42 -12.80
N HIS A 407 -24.14 0.85 -12.81
CA HIS A 407 -25.17 1.25 -13.77
C HIS A 407 -25.60 2.71 -13.58
N GLU A 408 -25.88 3.11 -12.34
CA GLU A 408 -26.25 4.49 -12.00
C GLU A 408 -25.15 5.50 -12.36
N ALA A 409 -23.88 5.14 -12.08
CA ALA A 409 -22.75 5.99 -12.40
C ALA A 409 -22.56 6.15 -13.91
N LEU A 410 -22.72 5.08 -14.70
CA LEU A 410 -22.60 5.15 -16.15
C LEU A 410 -23.74 5.97 -16.78
N GLU A 411 -24.96 5.88 -16.27
CA GLU A 411 -26.06 6.75 -16.70
C GLU A 411 -25.75 8.23 -16.42
N GLU A 412 -25.21 8.54 -15.24
CA GLU A 412 -24.85 9.91 -14.87
C GLU A 412 -23.68 10.43 -15.71
N VAL A 413 -22.66 9.59 -15.95
CA VAL A 413 -21.52 9.93 -16.81
C VAL A 413 -21.95 10.13 -18.25
N CYS A 414 -22.89 9.32 -18.76
CA CYS A 414 -23.48 9.47 -20.09
C CYS A 414 -24.14 10.85 -20.26
N LYS A 415 -24.82 11.37 -19.22
CA LYS A 415 -25.50 12.66 -19.27
C LYS A 415 -24.54 13.84 -19.10
N ASN A 416 -23.66 13.80 -18.10
CA ASN A 416 -23.04 15.01 -17.56
C ASN A 416 -21.50 15.05 -17.60
N PHE A 417 -20.83 13.95 -17.93
CA PHE A 417 -19.36 13.85 -17.87
C PHE A 417 -18.76 13.31 -19.18
N VAL A 418 -17.44 13.38 -19.35
CA VAL A 418 -16.75 12.89 -20.56
C VAL A 418 -16.16 11.49 -20.39
N GLY A 419 -16.08 10.97 -19.17
CA GLY A 419 -15.62 9.61 -18.89
C GLY A 419 -15.51 9.30 -17.41
N LEU A 420 -15.09 8.07 -17.10
CA LEU A 420 -15.08 7.50 -15.76
C LEU A 420 -13.72 6.89 -15.42
N VAL A 421 -13.25 7.12 -14.20
CA VAL A 421 -12.20 6.33 -13.55
C VAL A 421 -12.86 5.39 -12.54
N ILE A 422 -12.49 4.11 -12.52
CA ILE A 422 -12.79 3.22 -11.40
C ILE A 422 -11.53 3.13 -10.56
N GLY A 423 -11.56 3.67 -9.35
CA GLY A 423 -10.38 3.80 -8.50
C GLY A 423 -10.74 4.20 -7.08
N ASN A 424 -9.87 3.88 -6.12
CA ASN A 424 -10.04 4.24 -4.72
C ASN A 424 -8.68 4.49 -4.05
N GLN A 425 -8.69 5.05 -2.84
CA GLN A 425 -7.48 5.29 -2.05
C GLN A 425 -7.36 4.35 -0.83
N GLY A 426 -8.05 3.20 -0.87
CA GLY A 426 -7.92 2.14 0.13
C GLY A 426 -6.60 1.35 0.01
N GLU A 427 -6.41 0.38 0.90
CA GLU A 427 -5.21 -0.48 0.91
C GLU A 427 -5.08 -1.30 -0.39
N HIS A 428 -6.20 -1.72 -0.95
CA HIS A 428 -6.31 -2.57 -2.14
C HIS A 428 -7.36 -2.04 -3.09
N PHE A 429 -7.21 -2.29 -4.38
CA PHE A 429 -8.24 -1.95 -5.36
C PHE A 429 -9.52 -2.75 -5.11
N SER A 430 -9.43 -4.09 -5.10
CA SER A 430 -10.55 -4.98 -4.76
C SER A 430 -10.06 -6.41 -4.55
N ALA A 431 -10.57 -7.06 -3.51
CA ALA A 431 -10.35 -8.49 -3.25
C ALA A 431 -11.29 -9.42 -4.05
N GLY A 432 -12.15 -8.88 -4.93
CA GLY A 432 -13.08 -9.66 -5.75
C GLY A 432 -14.49 -9.71 -5.18
N ALA A 433 -15.29 -10.68 -5.62
CA ALA A 433 -16.66 -10.87 -5.17
C ALA A 433 -16.72 -11.25 -3.67
N ASN A 434 -17.81 -10.90 -3.00
CA ASN A 434 -18.01 -11.22 -1.60
C ASN A 434 -18.29 -12.73 -1.39
N ILE A 435 -17.25 -13.53 -1.23
CA ILE A 435 -17.36 -15.00 -1.05
C ILE A 435 -18.05 -15.42 0.27
N ALA A 436 -18.14 -14.53 1.26
CA ALA A 436 -18.91 -14.81 2.48
C ALA A 436 -20.42 -14.77 2.21
N LEU A 437 -20.87 -13.77 1.44
CA LEU A 437 -22.26 -13.67 0.99
C LEU A 437 -22.62 -14.87 0.08
N LEU A 438 -21.72 -15.23 -0.83
CA LEU A 438 -21.90 -16.41 -1.68
C LEU A 438 -22.04 -17.71 -0.86
N LEU A 439 -21.17 -17.93 0.13
CA LEU A 439 -21.24 -19.15 0.95
C LEU A 439 -22.57 -19.24 1.71
N MET A 440 -23.06 -18.11 2.23
CA MET A 440 -24.36 -18.05 2.89
C MET A 440 -25.51 -18.41 1.95
N ALA A 441 -25.52 -17.84 0.74
CA ALA A 441 -26.52 -18.17 -0.29
C ALA A 441 -26.48 -19.66 -0.68
N ILE A 442 -25.28 -20.24 -0.82
CA ILE A 442 -25.12 -21.67 -1.11
C ILE A 442 -25.69 -22.53 0.02
N GLN A 443 -25.39 -22.20 1.28
CA GLN A 443 -25.85 -22.95 2.45
C GLN A 443 -27.36 -22.86 2.67
N ASN A 444 -27.99 -21.76 2.23
CA ASN A 444 -29.43 -21.57 2.25
C ASN A 444 -30.13 -22.12 0.99
N GLU A 445 -29.38 -22.70 0.04
CA GLU A 445 -29.90 -23.22 -1.23
C GLU A 445 -30.61 -22.14 -2.08
N GLU A 446 -30.16 -20.88 -1.99
CA GLU A 446 -30.69 -19.71 -2.71
C GLU A 446 -30.15 -19.67 -4.17
N TRP A 447 -30.39 -20.73 -4.94
CA TRP A 447 -29.79 -20.91 -6.28
C TRP A 447 -30.19 -19.84 -7.29
N GLU A 448 -31.43 -19.34 -7.22
CA GLU A 448 -31.91 -18.25 -8.07
C GLU A 448 -31.17 -16.94 -7.79
N ASP A 449 -30.88 -16.66 -6.52
CA ASP A 449 -30.13 -15.46 -6.12
C ASP A 449 -28.67 -15.55 -6.54
N ILE A 450 -28.07 -16.75 -6.51
CA ILE A 450 -26.71 -16.97 -7.02
C ILE A 450 -26.66 -16.76 -8.55
N ASP A 451 -27.62 -17.31 -9.31
CA ASP A 451 -27.71 -17.08 -10.76
C ASP A 451 -27.88 -15.59 -11.07
N TRP A 452 -28.78 -14.92 -10.35
CA TRP A 452 -29.01 -13.48 -10.50
C TRP A 452 -27.77 -12.65 -10.16
N MET A 453 -27.03 -13.02 -9.11
CA MET A 453 -25.77 -12.37 -8.74
C MET A 453 -24.74 -12.46 -9.86
N VAL A 454 -24.54 -13.65 -10.45
CA VAL A 454 -23.59 -13.83 -11.56
C VAL A 454 -24.05 -13.04 -12.80
N ARG A 455 -25.34 -13.10 -13.15
CA ARG A 455 -25.89 -12.31 -14.27
C ARG A 455 -25.72 -10.81 -14.08
N SER A 456 -25.96 -10.31 -12.87
CA SER A 456 -25.80 -8.89 -12.54
C SER A 456 -24.33 -8.47 -12.63
N PHE A 457 -23.41 -9.34 -12.19
CA PHE A 457 -21.98 -9.10 -12.31
C PHE A 457 -21.53 -9.06 -13.78
N GLN A 458 -21.96 -10.03 -14.59
CA GLN A 458 -21.71 -10.06 -16.03
C GLN A 458 -22.35 -8.83 -16.72
N GLY A 459 -23.54 -8.43 -16.30
CA GLY A 459 -24.22 -7.23 -16.80
C GLY A 459 -23.42 -5.95 -16.53
N ALA A 460 -22.95 -5.76 -15.29
CA ALA A 460 -22.14 -4.60 -14.93
C ALA A 460 -20.82 -4.54 -15.72
N THR A 461 -20.08 -5.65 -15.78
CA THR A 461 -18.80 -5.73 -16.50
C THR A 461 -18.97 -5.53 -18.01
N MET A 462 -20.01 -6.11 -18.62
CA MET A 462 -20.30 -5.89 -20.04
C MET A 462 -20.77 -4.47 -20.33
N THR A 463 -21.52 -3.85 -19.41
CA THR A 463 -21.91 -2.43 -19.53
C THR A 463 -20.67 -1.54 -19.51
N LEU A 464 -19.68 -1.83 -18.65
CA LEU A 464 -18.39 -1.12 -18.65
C LEU A 464 -17.67 -1.23 -20.01
N LYS A 465 -17.60 -2.43 -20.57
CA LYS A 465 -16.86 -2.73 -21.81
C LYS A 465 -17.42 -2.05 -23.06
N TYR A 466 -18.74 -1.89 -23.14
CA TYR A 466 -19.42 -1.30 -24.29
C TYR A 466 -19.90 0.12 -24.05
N PHE A 467 -19.48 0.74 -22.95
CA PHE A 467 -19.89 2.09 -22.63
C PHE A 467 -19.36 3.09 -23.67
N GLU A 468 -20.23 4.02 -24.06
CA GLU A 468 -19.97 4.98 -25.14
C GLU A 468 -18.91 6.03 -24.80
N LYS A 469 -18.56 6.20 -23.52
CA LYS A 469 -17.48 7.08 -23.06
C LYS A 469 -16.34 6.29 -22.44
N PRO A 470 -15.11 6.83 -22.40
CA PRO A 470 -13.97 6.13 -21.82
C PRO A 470 -14.18 5.77 -20.35
N VAL A 471 -13.71 4.58 -20.00
CA VAL A 471 -13.69 4.03 -18.64
C VAL A 471 -12.30 3.48 -18.39
N VAL A 472 -11.63 3.97 -17.35
CA VAL A 472 -10.26 3.59 -17.02
C VAL A 472 -10.21 3.02 -15.61
N ALA A 473 -9.73 1.79 -15.46
CA ALA A 473 -9.47 1.21 -14.14
C ALA A 473 -8.13 1.70 -13.59
N ALA A 474 -8.09 1.98 -12.29
CA ALA A 474 -6.92 2.43 -11.57
C ALA A 474 -6.49 1.42 -10.46
N PRO A 475 -6.06 0.19 -10.81
CA PRO A 475 -5.78 -0.84 -9.82
C PRO A 475 -4.46 -0.64 -9.08
N HIS A 476 -4.43 -1.07 -7.81
CA HIS A 476 -3.29 -1.06 -6.89
C HIS A 476 -3.46 -2.13 -5.81
N GLY A 477 -2.36 -2.56 -5.18
CA GLY A 477 -2.43 -3.56 -4.13
C GLY A 477 -3.10 -4.84 -4.64
N ILE A 478 -3.92 -5.48 -3.81
CA ILE A 478 -4.68 -6.66 -4.23
C ILE A 478 -5.76 -6.25 -5.24
N THR A 479 -5.71 -6.85 -6.43
CA THR A 479 -6.65 -6.68 -7.55
C THR A 479 -7.00 -8.06 -8.10
N VAL A 480 -7.78 -8.84 -7.34
CA VAL A 480 -8.00 -10.26 -7.63
C VAL A 480 -9.46 -10.62 -7.84
N GLY A 481 -9.68 -11.74 -8.52
CA GLY A 481 -10.99 -12.27 -8.87
C GLY A 481 -11.85 -11.24 -9.58
N GLY A 482 -13.07 -11.00 -9.10
CA GLY A 482 -13.97 -9.96 -9.63
C GLY A 482 -13.35 -8.56 -9.76
N GLY A 483 -12.38 -8.18 -8.93
CA GLY A 483 -11.64 -6.92 -9.06
C GLY A 483 -10.73 -6.90 -10.29
N CYS A 484 -10.11 -8.03 -10.60
CA CYS A 484 -9.40 -8.25 -11.87
C CYS A 484 -10.39 -8.18 -13.03
N GLU A 485 -11.53 -8.88 -12.94
CA GLU A 485 -12.55 -8.91 -14.01
C GLU A 485 -13.06 -7.50 -14.36
N PHE A 486 -13.34 -6.65 -13.37
CA PHE A 486 -13.69 -5.24 -13.61
C PHE A 486 -12.61 -4.49 -14.40
N CYS A 487 -11.34 -4.68 -14.05
CA CYS A 487 -10.23 -4.08 -14.79
C CYS A 487 -10.16 -4.63 -16.23
N LEU A 488 -10.39 -5.93 -16.42
CA LEU A 488 -10.33 -6.56 -17.74
C LEU A 488 -11.37 -6.00 -18.71
N HIS A 489 -12.51 -5.54 -18.18
CA HIS A 489 -13.61 -4.96 -18.97
C HIS A 489 -13.53 -3.44 -19.14
N CYS A 490 -12.57 -2.75 -18.52
CA CYS A 490 -12.35 -1.33 -18.76
C CYS A 490 -11.60 -1.10 -20.07
N HIS A 491 -11.80 0.08 -20.69
CA HIS A 491 -11.19 0.44 -21.97
C HIS A 491 -9.67 0.60 -21.89
N ARG A 492 -9.18 1.06 -20.74
CA ARG A 492 -7.77 1.05 -20.36
C ARG A 492 -7.60 0.74 -18.88
N ILE A 493 -6.41 0.28 -18.55
CA ILE A 493 -5.92 0.11 -17.18
C ILE A 493 -4.75 1.09 -16.98
N ARG A 494 -4.83 1.88 -15.91
CA ARG A 494 -3.69 2.63 -15.37
C ARG A 494 -3.34 2.01 -14.03
N ALA A 495 -2.39 1.08 -14.00
CA ALA A 495 -2.05 0.34 -12.78
C ALA A 495 -0.96 1.05 -11.96
N ALA A 496 -1.03 0.99 -10.64
CA ALA A 496 0.13 1.27 -9.80
C ALA A 496 1.23 0.21 -10.05
N ALA A 497 2.50 0.58 -9.87
CA ALA A 497 3.60 -0.40 -10.01
C ALA A 497 3.41 -1.64 -9.10
N GLU A 498 2.96 -1.40 -7.86
CA GLU A 498 2.67 -2.42 -6.84
C GLU A 498 1.21 -2.92 -6.93
N THR A 499 0.84 -3.43 -8.10
CA THR A 499 -0.46 -4.10 -8.34
C THR A 499 -0.28 -5.61 -8.38
N TYR A 500 -1.03 -6.30 -7.53
CA TYR A 500 -1.07 -7.75 -7.40
C TYR A 500 -2.35 -8.27 -8.04
N MET A 501 -2.28 -8.62 -9.33
CA MET A 501 -3.44 -8.86 -10.19
C MET A 501 -3.58 -10.32 -10.59
N GLY A 502 -4.78 -10.90 -10.48
CA GLY A 502 -5.01 -12.29 -10.88
C GLY A 502 -6.44 -12.78 -10.79
N LEU A 503 -6.76 -13.82 -11.56
CA LEU A 503 -8.01 -14.58 -11.47
C LEU A 503 -7.76 -15.77 -10.54
N VAL A 504 -8.32 -15.72 -9.33
CA VAL A 504 -7.97 -16.60 -8.20
C VAL A 504 -9.09 -17.56 -7.81
N GLU A 505 -10.20 -17.53 -8.53
CA GLU A 505 -11.45 -18.26 -8.24
C GLU A 505 -11.22 -19.76 -8.11
N VAL A 506 -10.33 -20.35 -8.91
CA VAL A 506 -10.01 -21.79 -8.84
C VAL A 506 -9.43 -22.18 -7.47
N GLY A 507 -8.73 -21.24 -6.81
CA GLY A 507 -8.18 -21.41 -5.47
C GLY A 507 -9.24 -21.52 -4.37
N VAL A 508 -10.45 -21.04 -4.62
CA VAL A 508 -11.62 -21.19 -3.73
C VAL A 508 -12.64 -22.21 -4.26
N GLY A 509 -12.31 -22.93 -5.33
CA GLY A 509 -13.17 -23.97 -5.88
C GLY A 509 -14.13 -23.53 -6.98
N LEU A 510 -13.96 -22.32 -7.52
CA LEU A 510 -14.85 -21.71 -8.51
C LEU A 510 -14.11 -21.40 -9.82
N VAL A 511 -14.83 -20.90 -10.83
CA VAL A 511 -14.23 -20.32 -12.04
C VAL A 511 -14.47 -18.80 -12.08
N PRO A 512 -13.63 -18.01 -12.78
CA PRO A 512 -13.95 -16.62 -13.06
C PRO A 512 -15.22 -16.56 -13.91
N ALA A 513 -16.24 -15.87 -13.40
CA ALA A 513 -17.58 -15.89 -13.98
C ALA A 513 -18.21 -14.50 -14.19
N GLY A 514 -17.48 -13.43 -13.87
CA GLY A 514 -17.80 -12.06 -14.23
C GLY A 514 -17.31 -11.68 -15.63
N GLY A 515 -17.04 -12.66 -16.52
CA GLY A 515 -16.45 -12.45 -17.84
C GLY A 515 -14.93 -12.57 -17.89
N GLY A 516 -14.26 -12.94 -16.79
CA GLY A 516 -12.80 -13.02 -16.72
C GLY A 516 -12.18 -14.07 -17.64
N SER A 517 -12.78 -15.26 -17.73
CA SER A 517 -12.28 -16.33 -18.60
C SER A 517 -12.45 -15.94 -20.07
N LYS A 518 -13.59 -15.33 -20.41
CA LYS A 518 -13.92 -14.73 -21.70
C LYS A 518 -12.96 -13.62 -22.10
N GLU A 519 -12.67 -12.67 -21.22
CA GLU A 519 -11.71 -11.60 -21.52
C GLU A 519 -10.30 -12.12 -21.71
N MET A 520 -9.88 -13.12 -20.92
CA MET A 520 -8.59 -13.78 -21.13
C MET A 520 -8.54 -14.52 -22.47
N ALA A 521 -9.62 -15.16 -22.91
CA ALA A 521 -9.70 -15.76 -24.23
C ALA A 521 -9.57 -14.70 -25.34
N ILE A 522 -10.36 -13.63 -25.28
CA ILE A 522 -10.32 -12.52 -26.25
C ILE A 522 -8.92 -11.91 -26.32
N ARG A 523 -8.30 -11.58 -25.19
CA ARG A 523 -6.99 -10.91 -25.16
C ARG A 523 -5.86 -11.77 -25.66
N ASN A 524 -5.91 -13.09 -25.42
CA ASN A 524 -4.89 -13.99 -25.95
C ASN A 524 -5.07 -14.20 -27.47
N LEU A 525 -6.28 -14.07 -27.99
CA LEU A 525 -6.59 -14.26 -29.41
C LEU A 525 -6.63 -12.96 -30.24
N SER A 526 -6.69 -11.78 -29.60
CA SER A 526 -6.79 -10.49 -30.28
C SER A 526 -5.57 -10.15 -31.15
N HIS A 527 -4.45 -10.85 -30.95
CA HIS A 527 -3.24 -10.72 -31.76
C HIS A 527 -3.30 -11.51 -33.07
N ILE A 528 -4.29 -12.40 -33.23
CA ILE A 528 -4.51 -13.15 -34.47
C ILE A 528 -5.32 -12.25 -35.42
N PRO A 529 -4.78 -11.89 -36.60
CA PRO A 529 -5.53 -11.12 -37.58
C PRO A 529 -6.83 -11.85 -37.97
N GLN A 530 -7.96 -11.14 -37.97
CA GLN A 530 -9.23 -11.73 -38.41
C GLN A 530 -9.29 -11.91 -39.93
N ASP A 531 -8.65 -11.01 -40.68
CA ASP A 531 -8.55 -11.04 -42.14
C ASP A 531 -7.31 -11.80 -42.61
N MET A 532 -7.34 -13.12 -42.45
CA MET A 532 -6.27 -13.99 -42.95
C MET A 532 -6.37 -14.19 -44.48
N PRO A 533 -5.24 -14.26 -45.21
CA PRO A 533 -5.25 -14.65 -46.62
C PRO A 533 -5.97 -16.00 -46.82
N ARG A 534 -6.67 -16.16 -47.94
CA ARG A 534 -7.37 -17.41 -48.26
C ARG A 534 -6.44 -18.62 -48.12
N GLY A 535 -6.86 -19.61 -47.33
CA GLY A 535 -6.12 -20.85 -47.09
C GLY A 535 -5.17 -20.82 -45.89
N VAL A 536 -4.95 -19.67 -45.23
CA VAL A 536 -4.15 -19.60 -44.01
C VAL A 536 -5.05 -19.79 -42.78
N VAL A 537 -4.76 -20.83 -41.99
CA VAL A 537 -5.44 -21.11 -40.72
C VAL A 537 -4.39 -21.04 -39.61
N ILE A 538 -4.58 -20.11 -38.68
CA ILE A 538 -3.80 -20.07 -37.43
C ILE A 538 -4.55 -20.91 -36.41
N ASP A 539 -3.84 -21.84 -35.78
CA ASP A 539 -4.36 -22.60 -34.66
C ASP A 539 -4.51 -21.67 -33.42
N PRO A 540 -5.74 -21.46 -32.89
CA PRO A 540 -5.95 -20.64 -31.70
C PRO A 540 -5.45 -21.32 -30.42
N PHE A 541 -5.20 -22.63 -30.45
CA PHE A 541 -4.92 -23.44 -29.28
C PHE A 541 -3.71 -22.99 -28.44
N PRO A 542 -2.53 -22.66 -29.00
CA PRO A 542 -1.38 -22.22 -28.20
C PRO A 542 -1.65 -20.96 -27.37
N TYR A 543 -2.48 -20.05 -27.88
CA TYR A 543 -2.84 -18.80 -27.21
C TYR A 543 -3.86 -19.05 -26.09
N LEU A 544 -4.86 -19.89 -26.33
CA LEU A 544 -5.85 -20.27 -25.33
C LEU A 544 -5.26 -21.16 -24.23
N ARG A 545 -4.27 -21.99 -24.56
CA ARG A 545 -3.52 -22.75 -23.55
C ARG A 545 -2.86 -21.83 -22.51
N ARG A 546 -2.33 -20.68 -22.93
CA ARG A 546 -1.78 -19.68 -21.99
C ARG A 546 -2.86 -19.11 -21.07
N ALA A 547 -4.06 -18.84 -21.58
CA ALA A 547 -5.19 -18.42 -20.76
C ALA A 547 -5.58 -19.52 -19.75
N PHE A 548 -5.64 -20.78 -20.22
CA PHE A 548 -5.91 -21.95 -19.38
C PHE A 548 -4.89 -22.11 -18.26
N GLU A 549 -3.60 -22.04 -18.55
CA GLU A 549 -2.53 -22.16 -17.55
C GLU A 549 -2.58 -21.00 -16.55
N THR A 550 -2.88 -19.78 -17.00
CA THR A 550 -3.03 -18.61 -16.10
C THR A 550 -4.20 -18.80 -15.13
N ILE A 551 -5.38 -19.17 -15.64
CA ILE A 551 -6.61 -19.32 -14.83
C ILE A 551 -6.53 -20.58 -13.97
N GLY A 552 -6.24 -21.73 -14.58
CA GLY A 552 -6.21 -23.04 -13.91
C GLY A 552 -5.16 -23.15 -12.81
N MET A 553 -4.07 -22.37 -12.89
CA MET A 553 -3.05 -22.31 -11.84
C MET A 553 -3.25 -21.14 -10.85
N ALA A 554 -4.31 -20.35 -11.00
CA ALA A 554 -4.55 -19.11 -10.24
C ALA A 554 -3.32 -18.19 -10.20
N ARG A 555 -2.69 -17.92 -11.36
CA ARG A 555 -1.49 -17.06 -11.39
C ARG A 555 -1.85 -15.64 -10.98
N VAL A 556 -1.15 -15.13 -9.96
CA VAL A 556 -1.23 -13.74 -9.50
C VAL A 556 0.07 -13.04 -9.84
N ALA A 557 0.00 -11.98 -10.64
CA ALA A 557 1.13 -11.10 -10.87
C ALA A 557 1.53 -10.40 -9.57
N THR A 558 2.82 -10.22 -9.33
CA THR A 558 3.37 -9.53 -8.14
C THR A 558 3.77 -8.07 -8.42
N SER A 559 3.51 -7.60 -9.65
CA SER A 559 3.67 -6.20 -10.07
C SER A 559 2.85 -5.94 -11.33
N ALA A 560 2.60 -4.67 -11.65
CA ALA A 560 1.95 -4.30 -12.92
C ALA A 560 2.79 -4.69 -14.16
N HIS A 561 4.11 -4.72 -14.05
CA HIS A 561 4.99 -5.19 -15.12
C HIS A 561 4.79 -6.68 -15.39
N GLU A 562 4.79 -7.51 -14.34
CA GLU A 562 4.48 -8.94 -14.46
C GLU A 562 3.04 -9.16 -14.94
N ALA A 563 2.08 -8.32 -14.52
CA ALA A 563 0.70 -8.41 -14.98
C ALA A 563 0.58 -8.20 -16.50
N ARG A 564 1.43 -7.34 -17.08
CA ARG A 564 1.55 -7.20 -18.55
C ARG A 564 2.19 -8.45 -19.19
N GLU A 565 3.22 -9.01 -18.57
CA GLU A 565 3.85 -10.25 -19.04
C GLU A 565 2.92 -11.47 -18.98
N ILE A 566 1.99 -11.52 -18.02
CA ILE A 566 1.00 -12.60 -17.92
C ILE A 566 -0.15 -12.40 -18.90
N GLY A 567 -0.52 -11.15 -19.22
CA GLY A 567 -1.58 -10.78 -20.16
C GLY A 567 -2.82 -10.13 -19.51
N PHE A 568 -2.74 -9.78 -18.22
CA PHE A 568 -3.78 -8.98 -17.54
C PHE A 568 -3.73 -7.50 -17.95
N LEU A 569 -2.55 -7.00 -18.31
CA LEU A 569 -2.38 -5.68 -18.94
C LEU A 569 -1.98 -5.85 -20.40
N THR A 570 -2.53 -4.98 -21.25
CA THR A 570 -2.16 -4.85 -22.66
C THR A 570 -0.94 -3.93 -22.82
N PRO A 571 -0.29 -3.90 -24.00
CA PRO A 571 0.76 -2.91 -24.29
C PRO A 571 0.30 -1.45 -24.24
N CYS A 572 -1.01 -1.20 -24.40
CA CYS A 572 -1.60 0.13 -24.38
C CYS A 572 -1.97 0.61 -22.96
N ASP A 573 -1.88 -0.26 -21.96
CA ASP A 573 -2.17 0.07 -20.57
C ASP A 573 -0.96 0.76 -19.90
N GLY A 574 -1.24 1.73 -19.04
CA GLY A 574 -0.22 2.54 -18.38
C GLY A 574 0.17 2.02 -16.99
N ILE A 575 1.37 2.38 -16.54
CA ILE A 575 1.85 2.10 -15.19
C ILE A 575 2.23 3.42 -14.51
N SER A 576 1.66 3.69 -13.34
CA SER A 576 2.03 4.80 -12.46
C SER A 576 3.00 4.30 -11.40
N ILE A 577 4.24 4.80 -11.44
CA ILE A 577 5.25 4.45 -10.42
C ILE A 577 4.92 5.11 -9.08
N ASN A 578 4.58 6.40 -9.10
CA ASN A 578 4.09 7.09 -7.91
C ASN A 578 2.61 6.76 -7.71
N LYS A 579 2.29 6.02 -6.63
CA LYS A 579 0.90 5.65 -6.30
C LYS A 579 0.00 6.86 -6.07
N GLU A 580 0.53 7.99 -5.60
CA GLU A 580 -0.28 9.20 -5.35
C GLU A 580 -0.78 9.85 -6.63
N TYR A 581 -0.12 9.58 -7.76
CA TYR A 581 -0.53 10.10 -9.07
C TYR A 581 -1.51 9.17 -9.78
N LEU A 582 -1.82 8.00 -9.23
CA LEU A 582 -2.58 6.96 -9.92
C LEU A 582 -3.94 7.45 -10.45
N ILE A 583 -4.72 8.12 -9.60
CA ILE A 583 -6.05 8.64 -9.99
C ILE A 583 -5.93 9.77 -11.01
N HIS A 584 -4.93 10.65 -10.86
CA HIS A 584 -4.64 11.70 -11.83
C HIS A 584 -4.23 11.10 -13.19
N ASP A 585 -3.31 10.16 -13.22
CA ASP A 585 -2.86 9.54 -14.45
C ASP A 585 -3.98 8.73 -15.14
N ALA A 586 -4.88 8.13 -14.36
CA ALA A 586 -6.08 7.49 -14.88
C ALA A 586 -7.03 8.52 -15.51
N LYS A 587 -7.22 9.68 -14.85
CA LYS A 587 -7.97 10.83 -15.41
C LYS A 587 -7.35 11.31 -16.72
N GLU A 588 -6.03 11.50 -16.76
CA GLU A 588 -5.34 11.90 -17.99
C GLU A 588 -5.48 10.85 -19.10
N THR A 589 -5.55 9.56 -18.74
CA THR A 589 -5.83 8.48 -19.69
C THR A 589 -7.25 8.59 -20.25
N VAL A 590 -8.26 8.89 -19.43
CA VAL A 590 -9.64 9.19 -19.88
C VAL A 590 -9.62 10.36 -20.86
N LEU A 591 -9.02 11.48 -20.47
CA LEU A 591 -8.97 12.69 -21.29
C LEU A 591 -8.23 12.47 -22.61
N ALA A 592 -7.15 11.67 -22.61
CA ALA A 592 -6.44 11.28 -23.82
C ALA A 592 -7.35 10.48 -24.77
N LEU A 593 -8.09 9.49 -24.25
CA LEU A 593 -9.04 8.70 -25.04
C LEU A 593 -10.13 9.59 -25.66
N VAL A 594 -10.71 10.51 -24.88
CA VAL A 594 -11.68 11.50 -25.37
C VAL A 594 -11.09 12.34 -26.51
N LYS A 595 -9.89 12.91 -26.32
CA LYS A 595 -9.21 13.75 -27.32
C LYS A 595 -8.89 12.99 -28.61
N THR A 596 -8.62 11.69 -28.52
CA THR A 596 -8.34 10.84 -29.69
C THR A 596 -9.60 10.28 -30.37
N GLY A 597 -10.80 10.66 -29.93
CA GLY A 597 -12.06 10.24 -30.55
C GLY A 597 -12.41 8.78 -30.25
N TYR A 598 -12.28 8.38 -28.98
CA TYR A 598 -12.66 7.07 -28.49
C TYR A 598 -14.04 6.60 -29.01
N LYS A 599 -14.12 5.30 -29.33
CA LYS A 599 -15.35 4.59 -29.66
C LYS A 599 -15.36 3.25 -28.93
N PRO A 600 -16.53 2.78 -28.46
CA PRO A 600 -16.64 1.47 -27.84
C PRO A 600 -16.18 0.36 -28.79
N PRO A 601 -15.56 -0.71 -28.27
CA PRO A 601 -15.19 -1.86 -29.07
C PRO A 601 -16.44 -2.52 -29.67
N MET A 602 -16.28 -3.14 -30.84
CA MET A 602 -17.33 -4.00 -31.38
C MET A 602 -17.31 -5.36 -30.66
N PRO A 603 -18.47 -6.00 -30.46
CA PRO A 603 -18.53 -7.35 -29.91
C PRO A 603 -17.62 -8.32 -30.65
N ALA A 604 -16.77 -9.02 -29.91
CA ALA A 604 -15.84 -9.97 -30.49
C ALA A 604 -16.53 -11.30 -30.80
N ARG A 605 -16.16 -11.86 -31.95
CA ARG A 605 -16.43 -13.26 -32.31
C ARG A 605 -15.11 -14.00 -32.37
N ILE A 606 -15.06 -15.19 -31.81
CA ILE A 606 -13.79 -15.93 -31.66
C ILE A 606 -13.93 -17.29 -32.32
N ARG A 607 -12.92 -17.69 -33.12
CA ARG A 607 -12.78 -19.08 -33.53
C ARG A 607 -12.19 -19.91 -32.39
N VAL A 608 -12.98 -20.83 -31.86
CA VAL A 608 -12.59 -21.66 -30.72
C VAL A 608 -12.00 -22.99 -31.19
N PRO A 609 -11.13 -23.64 -30.39
CA PRO A 609 -10.57 -24.93 -30.73
C PRO A 609 -11.57 -26.08 -30.54
N GLY A 610 -12.71 -25.83 -29.89
CA GLY A 610 -13.80 -26.80 -29.77
C GLY A 610 -13.39 -28.09 -29.07
N ARG A 611 -14.03 -29.20 -29.45
CA ARG A 611 -13.77 -30.54 -28.92
C ARG A 611 -12.30 -30.95 -28.97
N ASP A 612 -11.57 -30.58 -30.02
CA ASP A 612 -10.16 -30.95 -30.20
C ASP A 612 -9.28 -30.27 -29.15
N GLY A 613 -9.48 -28.96 -28.94
CA GLY A 613 -8.78 -28.20 -27.90
C GLY A 613 -9.13 -28.69 -26.49
N TYR A 614 -10.41 -28.95 -26.25
CA TYR A 614 -10.88 -29.48 -24.97
C TYR A 614 -10.22 -30.83 -24.65
N ALA A 615 -10.17 -31.77 -25.60
CA ALA A 615 -9.54 -33.07 -25.43
C ALA A 615 -8.04 -32.95 -25.10
N TYR A 616 -7.33 -32.01 -25.73
CA TYR A 616 -5.93 -31.75 -25.40
C TYR A 616 -5.77 -31.21 -23.97
N LEU A 617 -6.58 -30.23 -23.56
CA LEU A 617 -6.54 -29.69 -22.20
C LEU A 617 -6.91 -30.76 -21.17
N GLU A 618 -7.88 -31.62 -21.47
CA GLU A 618 -8.24 -32.74 -20.63
C GLU A 618 -7.09 -33.75 -20.47
N MET A 619 -6.34 -34.03 -21.53
CA MET A 619 -5.11 -34.82 -21.43
C MET A 619 -4.07 -34.17 -20.49
N LEU A 620 -3.89 -32.85 -20.57
CA LEU A 620 -2.98 -32.12 -19.66
C LEU A 620 -3.44 -32.23 -18.20
N ILE A 621 -4.74 -31.99 -17.95
CA ILE A 621 -5.35 -32.11 -16.61
C ILE A 621 -5.16 -33.53 -16.07
N TYR A 622 -5.46 -34.55 -16.89
CA TYR A 622 -5.29 -35.94 -16.53
C TYR A 622 -3.85 -36.25 -16.11
N ASN A 623 -2.87 -35.82 -16.92
CA ASN A 623 -1.45 -36.02 -16.63
C ASN A 623 -1.03 -35.38 -15.30
N MET A 624 -1.52 -34.17 -15.02
CA MET A 624 -1.26 -33.50 -13.74
C MET A 624 -1.90 -34.25 -12.56
N GLN A 625 -3.12 -34.75 -12.73
CA GLN A 625 -3.85 -35.49 -11.70
C GLN A 625 -3.14 -36.81 -11.36
N VAL A 626 -2.81 -37.63 -12.37
CA VAL A 626 -2.13 -38.93 -12.13
C VAL A 626 -0.71 -38.78 -11.61
N SER A 627 -0.06 -37.64 -11.89
CA SER A 627 1.27 -37.30 -11.37
C SER A 627 1.23 -36.65 -9.98
N GLY A 628 0.04 -36.47 -9.38
CA GLY A 628 -0.13 -35.91 -8.04
C GLY A 628 0.12 -34.40 -7.93
N TYR A 629 0.18 -33.66 -9.04
CA TYR A 629 0.36 -32.20 -9.03
C TYR A 629 -0.91 -31.45 -8.65
N ILE A 630 -2.08 -32.02 -8.94
CA ILE A 630 -3.40 -31.44 -8.66
C ILE A 630 -4.32 -32.50 -8.04
N SER A 631 -5.28 -32.07 -7.22
CA SER A 631 -6.29 -32.97 -6.66
C SER A 631 -7.34 -33.37 -7.71
N GLU A 632 -8.20 -34.32 -7.35
CA GLU A 632 -9.37 -34.66 -8.18
C GLU A 632 -10.32 -33.46 -8.34
N HIS A 633 -10.48 -32.64 -7.29
CA HIS A 633 -11.33 -31.45 -7.35
C HIS A 633 -10.70 -30.35 -8.21
N ASP A 634 -9.38 -30.16 -8.11
CA ASP A 634 -8.65 -29.27 -9.03
C ASP A 634 -8.84 -29.70 -10.48
N ALA A 635 -8.81 -31.01 -10.77
CA ALA A 635 -9.07 -31.53 -12.11
C ALA A 635 -10.51 -31.26 -12.57
N LYS A 636 -11.50 -31.37 -11.68
CA LYS A 636 -12.90 -31.03 -11.99
C LYS A 636 -13.06 -29.55 -12.36
N ILE A 637 -12.52 -28.64 -11.56
CA ILE A 637 -12.52 -27.20 -11.85
C ILE A 637 -11.77 -26.92 -13.16
N GLY A 638 -10.60 -27.54 -13.35
CA GLY A 638 -9.81 -27.44 -14.57
C GLY A 638 -10.60 -27.83 -15.82
N ARG A 639 -11.42 -28.90 -15.77
CA ARG A 639 -12.29 -29.29 -16.89
C ARG A 639 -13.33 -28.22 -17.22
N HIS A 640 -13.91 -27.55 -16.22
CA HIS A 640 -14.81 -26.41 -16.47
C HIS A 640 -14.08 -25.26 -17.17
N VAL A 641 -12.88 -24.88 -16.70
CA VAL A 641 -12.06 -23.84 -17.36
C VAL A 641 -11.71 -24.25 -18.79
N ALA A 642 -11.33 -25.51 -19.01
CA ALA A 642 -11.03 -26.04 -20.34
C ALA A 642 -12.25 -25.98 -21.27
N ARG A 643 -13.44 -26.33 -20.77
CA ARG A 643 -14.71 -26.27 -21.53
C ARG A 643 -15.05 -24.84 -21.93
N ILE A 644 -14.93 -23.89 -21.00
CA ILE A 644 -15.17 -22.46 -21.27
C ILE A 644 -14.22 -21.96 -22.37
N LEU A 645 -12.91 -22.14 -22.20
CA LEU A 645 -11.91 -21.65 -23.14
C LEU A 645 -11.94 -22.35 -24.51
N SER A 646 -12.54 -23.55 -24.58
CA SER A 646 -12.76 -24.27 -25.83
C SER A 646 -14.07 -23.89 -26.53
N GLY A 647 -14.87 -23.00 -25.94
CA GLY A 647 -16.17 -22.56 -26.48
C GLY A 647 -17.28 -23.60 -26.33
N GLY A 648 -17.17 -24.50 -25.36
CA GLY A 648 -18.18 -25.54 -25.10
C GLY A 648 -18.04 -26.77 -26.01
N ASP A 649 -19.15 -27.46 -26.23
CA ASP A 649 -19.19 -28.70 -27.03
C ASP A 649 -19.46 -28.41 -28.51
N VAL A 650 -18.48 -27.83 -29.19
CA VAL A 650 -18.58 -27.43 -30.61
C VAL A 650 -17.43 -28.00 -31.45
N PRO A 651 -17.61 -28.15 -32.79
CA PRO A 651 -16.50 -28.49 -33.69
C PRO A 651 -15.37 -27.44 -33.62
N ALA A 652 -14.13 -27.87 -33.84
CA ALA A 652 -12.99 -26.95 -33.93
C ALA A 652 -13.18 -25.92 -35.05
N GLY A 653 -12.81 -24.67 -34.78
CA GLY A 653 -12.95 -23.55 -35.71
C GLY A 653 -14.33 -22.89 -35.72
N THR A 654 -15.27 -23.34 -34.87
CA THR A 654 -16.59 -22.71 -34.70
C THR A 654 -16.43 -21.28 -34.20
N TRP A 655 -17.24 -20.36 -34.74
CA TRP A 655 -17.33 -19.00 -34.23
C TRP A 655 -18.25 -18.96 -33.02
N VAL A 656 -17.75 -18.41 -31.91
CA VAL A 656 -18.47 -18.26 -30.65
C VAL A 656 -18.52 -16.79 -30.27
N GLU A 657 -19.70 -16.32 -29.88
CA GLU A 657 -20.01 -14.98 -29.39
C GLU A 657 -19.61 -14.81 -27.92
N GLU A 658 -19.41 -13.57 -27.47
CA GLU A 658 -19.09 -13.30 -26.06
C GLU A 658 -20.17 -13.82 -25.09
N GLN A 659 -21.45 -13.74 -25.47
CA GLN A 659 -22.55 -14.21 -24.63
C GLN A 659 -22.49 -15.72 -24.38
N GLU A 660 -22.06 -16.50 -25.37
CA GLU A 660 -21.93 -17.95 -25.22
C GLU A 660 -20.82 -18.31 -24.23
N PHE A 661 -19.72 -17.55 -24.20
CA PHE A 661 -18.70 -17.71 -23.14
C PHE A 661 -19.25 -17.34 -21.76
N LEU A 662 -20.00 -16.25 -21.65
CA LEU A 662 -20.61 -15.82 -20.38
C LEU A 662 -21.60 -16.86 -19.85
N ASP A 663 -22.37 -17.50 -20.72
CA ASP A 663 -23.29 -18.57 -20.35
C ASP A 663 -22.54 -19.82 -19.87
N LEU A 664 -21.43 -20.20 -20.54
CA LEU A 664 -20.56 -21.30 -20.09
C LEU A 664 -19.89 -21.02 -18.74
N GLU A 665 -19.43 -19.79 -18.53
CA GLU A 665 -18.89 -19.34 -17.24
C GLU A 665 -19.93 -19.46 -16.12
N ARG A 666 -21.15 -18.98 -16.37
CA ARG A 666 -22.26 -19.02 -15.40
C ARG A 666 -22.69 -20.45 -15.09
N GLU A 667 -22.83 -21.29 -16.11
CA GLU A 667 -23.14 -22.72 -15.95
C GLU A 667 -22.10 -23.41 -15.06
N ALA A 668 -20.81 -23.21 -15.37
CA ALA A 668 -19.71 -23.79 -14.61
C ALA A 668 -19.68 -23.29 -13.16
N PHE A 669 -19.88 -21.98 -12.95
CA PHE A 669 -19.89 -21.38 -11.63
C PHE A 669 -21.00 -21.96 -10.75
N LEU A 670 -22.24 -21.99 -11.25
CA LEU A 670 -23.39 -22.57 -10.54
C LEU A 670 -23.19 -24.05 -10.23
N SER A 671 -22.67 -24.82 -11.20
CA SER A 671 -22.35 -26.22 -10.98
C SER A 671 -21.33 -26.41 -9.85
N LEU A 672 -20.28 -25.59 -9.80
CA LEU A 672 -19.24 -25.68 -8.78
C LEU A 672 -19.70 -25.21 -7.41
N CYS A 673 -20.65 -24.28 -7.32
CA CYS A 673 -21.29 -23.89 -6.06
C CYS A 673 -22.00 -25.07 -5.37
N GLY A 674 -22.55 -26.01 -6.14
CA GLY A 674 -23.19 -27.22 -5.64
C GLY A 674 -22.22 -28.26 -5.07
N GLU A 675 -20.90 -28.09 -5.21
CA GLU A 675 -19.91 -29.08 -4.80
C GLU A 675 -19.49 -28.93 -3.33
N PRO A 676 -19.58 -29.99 -2.51
CA PRO A 676 -19.16 -29.92 -1.10
C PRO A 676 -17.70 -29.49 -0.92
N LYS A 677 -16.80 -29.99 -1.77
CA LYS A 677 -15.37 -29.62 -1.74
C LYS A 677 -15.14 -28.14 -2.04
N THR A 678 -15.97 -27.51 -2.87
CA THR A 678 -15.91 -26.07 -3.12
C THR A 678 -16.32 -25.29 -1.87
N GLN A 679 -17.41 -25.69 -1.21
CA GLN A 679 -17.85 -25.05 0.04
C GLN A 679 -16.79 -25.16 1.15
N GLU A 680 -16.11 -26.31 1.26
CA GLU A 680 -14.96 -26.49 2.17
C GLU A 680 -13.82 -25.52 1.85
N ARG A 681 -13.49 -25.31 0.57
CA ARG A 681 -12.46 -24.35 0.14
C ARG A 681 -12.84 -22.91 0.49
N ILE A 682 -14.08 -22.50 0.23
CA ILE A 682 -14.57 -21.15 0.58
C ILE A 682 -14.50 -20.95 2.10
N GLN A 683 -14.99 -21.91 2.89
CA GLN A 683 -14.93 -21.86 4.35
C GLN A 683 -13.49 -21.80 4.86
N HIS A 684 -12.57 -22.57 4.28
CA HIS A 684 -11.16 -22.56 4.64
C HIS A 684 -10.49 -21.21 4.31
N MET A 685 -10.80 -20.62 3.15
CA MET A 685 -10.30 -19.30 2.77
C MET A 685 -10.81 -18.22 3.73
N LEU A 686 -12.10 -18.23 4.08
CA LEU A 686 -12.70 -17.28 5.02
C LEU A 686 -12.12 -17.37 6.43
N THR A 687 -11.72 -18.57 6.86
CA THR A 687 -11.19 -18.81 8.21
C THR A 687 -9.67 -18.63 8.31
N THR A 688 -8.91 -18.98 7.26
CA THR A 688 -7.44 -19.01 7.31
C THR A 688 -6.76 -17.97 6.42
N GLY A 689 -7.49 -17.39 5.45
CA GLY A 689 -6.94 -16.55 4.40
C GLY A 689 -6.03 -17.29 3.41
N LYS A 690 -6.13 -18.63 3.36
CA LYS A 690 -5.31 -19.48 2.48
C LYS A 690 -6.17 -20.41 1.62
N PRO A 691 -5.75 -20.74 0.40
CA PRO A 691 -6.38 -21.78 -0.40
C PRO A 691 -6.28 -23.17 0.25
N LEU A 692 -7.32 -23.97 0.09
CA LEU A 692 -7.35 -25.40 0.44
C LEU A 692 -7.26 -26.25 -0.84
N ARG A 693 -6.42 -27.28 -0.84
CA ARG A 693 -6.34 -28.26 -1.94
C ARG A 693 -6.81 -29.64 -1.45
N ASN A 694 -8.12 -29.85 -1.49
CA ASN A 694 -8.85 -31.09 -1.15
C ASN A 694 -9.34 -31.85 -2.40
#